data_AF-A0A6C0ECR0-F1
#
_entry.id   AF-A0A6C0ECR0-F1
#
_cell.length_a   1.000
_cell.length_b   1.000
_cell.length_c   1.000
_cell.angle_alpha   90.00
_cell.angle_beta   90.00
_cell.angle_gamma   90.00
#
_symmetry.space_group_name_H-M   'P 1'
#
loop_
_entity.id
_entity.type
_entity.pdbx_description
1 polymer ?
#
loop_
_entity_poly.entity_id
_entity_poly.type
_entity_poly.pdbx_seq_one_letter_code
_entity_poly.pdbx_strand_id
1 'polypeptide(L)'
;MDKFSLIKLYSCDNKNLNIFSDIHKLLKNFLEYNEINLINLNKLNSNNNYNFWNICNNTGQIYNIKIMYNNKITNTINPNNILSKINRYLYFEIILKLSEKIILKDIYLNNYIKLLDKYYIINDIDINKKTINNITIASKKLKYIDIKNINIQTSDSSSPQVMVKNNNLDDKSIDRKRKTDDLSSYRINKKQKVESNIIIDDKKINWDMMVSASAIRNYMLDDPLLDYLHEYNILSLDHEIYKQSTEIQNFIFSEKKINNNFFCNNVLIKKNIRTNHTNNNFKDIFTKSILEAGNEFEKELINILKKNHTIIKVAEFIHFKDISKVNETIDLMKQGIPIIYQGLLYNLENNTFGFPDLIVRSDYLNELLEYDVISDDEAKIPSPNLNINFHYKIIDIKHSNIKLKADGIHITNYDNINAYKGQIYIYICALNKILGIDIKKGFIWGKKYNYETKGTKYEITNFINKLGVIDYDNTDDSKCIDKTLNAIEWVKSVRSEGKYWKLLPIPYRSELFPNMNNEKDTIYRYVKEELNKNIYEITNIWHCGVKQREFAHKNNIFSWNDKNCNSASMGLNKNKTSDTIDAILDINRQNIDIIRPSKINFERNLWINPKSNEMEFYLDFETLNSNFGSIIKDGIISYDNNQYIFMIGVGFAIKNKWIFKTFIMNNKSNLEETNMFSKFNTYINKILKDNKKKVAKFYHWSSAEPIAYNNFKNRNINFKINDSHYLFYDLNKVFISEPIVIKGALNFSLKTIAKALYNNKLINSSWNLNSPCSNGLSALILANKLYDDINNLEAHIGKNKENIFKQPIMKDIIYYNEIDCKVMWEIHNYIKLKL
;
A
#
# COMPACT_ATOMS: atom_id res chain seq x y z
N MET A 1 -0.87 -43.01 12.20
CA MET A 1 -1.13 -43.43 10.81
C MET A 1 0.08 -43.03 9.98
N ASP A 2 0.88 -44.03 9.59
CA ASP A 2 2.08 -43.93 8.76
C ASP A 2 1.76 -43.22 7.43
N LYS A 3 2.55 -42.22 7.05
CA LYS A 3 2.25 -41.36 5.90
C LYS A 3 3.34 -41.41 4.84
N PHE A 4 3.50 -42.56 4.19
CA PHE A 4 3.93 -42.60 2.79
C PHE A 4 3.08 -43.60 2.00
N SER A 5 2.47 -43.08 0.93
CA SER A 5 1.27 -43.60 0.28
C SER A 5 1.59 -44.71 -0.73
N LEU A 6 1.10 -45.93 -0.50
CA LEU A 6 0.92 -46.92 -1.58
C LEU A 6 -0.25 -46.48 -2.46
N ILE A 7 -0.03 -46.33 -3.77
CA ILE A 7 -1.11 -46.09 -4.73
C ILE A 7 -1.52 -47.42 -5.36
N LYS A 8 -2.78 -47.79 -5.16
CA LYS A 8 -3.44 -48.91 -5.83
C LYS A 8 -3.91 -48.45 -7.21
N LEU A 9 -3.43 -49.09 -8.28
CA LEU A 9 -4.02 -48.92 -9.62
C LEU A 9 -4.74 -50.21 -10.00
N TYR A 10 -6.03 -50.10 -10.31
CA TYR A 10 -6.84 -51.23 -10.76
C TYR A 10 -6.52 -51.57 -12.22
N SER A 11 -6.19 -52.83 -12.52
CA SER A 11 -6.07 -53.30 -13.90
C SER A 11 -7.47 -53.54 -14.47
N CYS A 12 -7.99 -52.58 -15.24
CA CYS A 12 -9.03 -52.86 -16.24
C CYS A 12 -8.45 -52.60 -17.62
N ASP A 13 -8.68 -53.56 -18.51
CA ASP A 13 -8.10 -53.64 -19.85
C ASP A 13 -8.22 -52.34 -20.66
N ASN A 14 -7.12 -52.00 -21.33
CA ASN A 14 -7.05 -51.17 -22.53
C ASN A 14 -7.92 -49.90 -22.54
N LYS A 15 -7.42 -48.83 -21.89
CA LYS A 15 -7.50 -47.43 -22.35
C LYS A 15 -6.72 -46.52 -21.38
N ASN A 16 -5.61 -45.94 -21.88
CA ASN A 16 -4.84 -44.82 -21.31
C ASN A 16 -5.15 -44.44 -19.85
N LEU A 17 -4.59 -45.19 -18.91
CA LEU A 17 -4.61 -44.85 -17.48
C LEU A 17 -3.97 -43.48 -17.27
N ASN A 18 -4.65 -42.62 -16.52
CA ASN A 18 -4.20 -41.29 -16.14
C ASN A 18 -3.14 -41.36 -15.00
N ILE A 19 -2.07 -42.15 -15.21
CA ILE A 19 -0.90 -42.32 -14.32
C ILE A 19 -0.41 -40.97 -13.79
N PHE A 20 -0.57 -39.92 -14.59
CA PHE A 20 -0.13 -38.55 -14.30
C PHE A 20 -0.92 -37.85 -13.17
N SER A 21 -2.23 -38.07 -13.05
CA SER A 21 -3.06 -37.52 -11.97
C SER A 21 -2.58 -38.03 -10.60
N ASP A 22 -2.26 -39.31 -10.54
CA ASP A 22 -1.93 -39.98 -9.28
C ASP A 22 -0.47 -39.76 -8.88
N ILE A 23 0.45 -39.59 -9.84
CA ILE A 23 1.81 -39.10 -9.57
C ILE A 23 1.79 -37.67 -9.00
N HIS A 24 0.87 -36.80 -9.47
CA HIS A 24 0.75 -35.43 -8.96
C HIS A 24 0.30 -35.40 -7.47
N LYS A 25 -0.63 -36.28 -7.08
CA LYS A 25 -1.03 -36.46 -5.67
C LYS A 25 0.15 -36.92 -4.80
N LEU A 26 0.99 -37.81 -5.33
CA LEU A 26 2.13 -38.36 -4.59
C LEU A 26 3.27 -37.35 -4.44
N LEU A 27 3.56 -36.58 -5.50
CA LEU A 27 4.49 -35.46 -5.49
C LEU A 27 4.06 -34.39 -4.50
N LYS A 28 2.76 -34.07 -4.42
CA LYS A 28 2.24 -33.01 -3.54
C LYS A 28 2.67 -33.20 -2.09
N ASN A 29 2.55 -34.41 -1.53
CA ASN A 29 2.93 -34.67 -0.14
C ASN A 29 4.45 -34.56 0.08
N PHE A 30 5.26 -35.07 -0.86
CA PHE A 30 6.73 -34.96 -0.78
C PHE A 30 7.19 -33.50 -0.89
N LEU A 31 6.60 -32.76 -1.82
CA LEU A 31 6.86 -31.34 -2.07
C LEU A 31 6.41 -30.49 -0.88
N GLU A 32 5.25 -30.78 -0.28
CA GLU A 32 4.78 -30.14 0.95
C GLU A 32 5.72 -30.41 2.12
N TYR A 33 6.17 -31.66 2.31
CA TYR A 33 7.10 -32.03 3.38
C TYR A 33 8.46 -31.33 3.26
N ASN A 34 8.93 -31.08 2.04
CA ASN A 34 10.19 -30.37 1.79
C ASN A 34 10.01 -28.86 1.52
N GLU A 35 8.82 -28.31 1.79
CA GLU A 35 8.46 -26.90 1.57
C GLU A 35 8.62 -26.38 0.11
N ILE A 36 8.65 -27.27 -0.88
CA ILE A 36 8.78 -26.95 -2.31
C ILE A 36 7.38 -26.76 -2.92
N ASN A 37 6.84 -25.54 -2.90
CA ASN A 37 5.51 -25.27 -3.46
C ASN A 37 5.58 -24.99 -4.98
N LEU A 38 5.41 -26.02 -5.80
CA LEU A 38 5.49 -25.92 -7.26
C LEU A 38 4.19 -25.40 -7.89
N ILE A 39 4.27 -24.30 -8.65
CA ILE A 39 3.23 -23.83 -9.57
C ILE A 39 3.64 -24.26 -10.98
N ASN A 40 2.71 -24.92 -11.66
CA ASN A 40 2.94 -25.49 -12.99
C ASN A 40 3.11 -24.35 -14.00
N LEU A 41 4.18 -24.38 -14.80
CA LEU A 41 4.49 -23.26 -15.70
C LEU A 41 3.69 -23.26 -17.00
N ASN A 42 2.93 -24.31 -17.36
CA ASN A 42 2.09 -24.25 -18.56
C ASN A 42 0.86 -25.19 -18.57
N LYS A 43 -0.22 -24.64 -19.13
CA LYS A 43 -1.40 -25.30 -19.73
C LYS A 43 -0.95 -26.27 -20.85
N LEU A 44 -1.74 -27.33 -21.06
CA LEU A 44 -1.62 -28.32 -22.15
C LEU A 44 -1.20 -27.68 -23.49
N ASN A 45 -0.10 -28.17 -24.08
CA ASN A 45 0.15 -28.00 -25.52
C ASN A 45 -0.80 -28.95 -26.27
N SER A 46 -1.32 -28.51 -27.43
CA SER A 46 -2.16 -29.25 -28.39
C SER A 46 -1.66 -30.64 -28.81
N ASN A 47 -0.41 -31.01 -28.48
CA ASN A 47 0.19 -32.30 -28.80
C ASN A 47 0.28 -33.28 -27.60
N ASN A 48 -0.40 -33.03 -26.47
CA ASN A 48 -0.40 -33.92 -25.29
C ASN A 48 0.99 -34.30 -24.72
N ASN A 49 2.03 -33.52 -25.01
CA ASN A 49 3.35 -33.69 -24.41
C ASN A 49 3.38 -32.96 -23.04
N TYR A 50 3.34 -33.73 -21.95
CA TYR A 50 3.27 -33.23 -20.58
C TYR A 50 4.65 -32.73 -20.09
N ASN A 51 4.87 -31.41 -20.16
CA ASN A 51 6.06 -30.75 -19.64
C ASN A 51 5.91 -30.41 -18.15
N PHE A 52 6.70 -31.02 -17.26
CA PHE A 52 6.70 -30.70 -15.83
C PHE A 52 7.74 -29.63 -15.47
N TRP A 53 7.77 -28.55 -16.23
CA TRP A 53 8.43 -27.34 -15.78
C TRP A 53 7.53 -26.68 -14.75
N ASN A 54 8.07 -26.48 -13.56
CA ASN A 54 7.36 -25.87 -12.46
C ASN A 54 8.24 -24.73 -11.90
N ILE A 55 7.62 -23.68 -11.40
CA ILE A 55 8.32 -22.71 -10.56
C ILE A 55 7.93 -22.97 -9.13
N CYS A 56 8.90 -23.13 -8.25
CA CYS A 56 8.63 -23.06 -6.83
C CYS A 56 8.19 -21.64 -6.49
N ASN A 57 6.93 -21.48 -6.14
CA ASN A 57 6.32 -20.22 -5.76
C ASN A 57 7.09 -19.54 -4.60
N ASN A 58 7.73 -20.35 -3.75
CA ASN A 58 8.43 -19.87 -2.57
C ASN A 58 9.82 -19.31 -2.88
N THR A 59 10.54 -19.92 -3.81
CA THR A 59 11.95 -19.60 -4.10
C THR A 59 12.17 -18.99 -5.48
N GLY A 60 11.12 -18.96 -6.31
CA GLY A 60 11.21 -18.63 -7.73
C GLY A 60 12.01 -19.65 -8.54
N GLN A 61 12.57 -20.70 -7.93
CA GLN A 61 13.43 -21.66 -8.60
C GLN A 61 12.63 -22.51 -9.58
N ILE A 62 13.25 -22.82 -10.71
CA ILE A 62 12.62 -23.64 -11.74
C ILE A 62 12.96 -25.11 -11.47
N TYR A 63 11.95 -25.96 -11.49
CA TYR A 63 12.06 -27.40 -11.33
C TYR A 63 11.57 -28.10 -12.59
N ASN A 64 12.34 -29.07 -13.07
CA ASN A 64 11.95 -30.00 -14.13
C ASN A 64 11.79 -31.40 -13.52
N ILE A 65 10.56 -31.92 -13.49
CA ILE A 65 10.28 -33.23 -12.90
C ILE A 65 10.31 -34.30 -13.98
N LYS A 66 11.12 -35.35 -13.76
CA LYS A 66 11.27 -36.51 -14.62
C LYS A 66 10.90 -37.77 -13.86
N ILE A 67 10.16 -38.65 -14.51
CA ILE A 67 9.83 -39.97 -13.96
C ILE A 67 10.66 -41.00 -14.70
N MET A 68 11.41 -41.80 -13.93
CA MET A 68 12.21 -42.92 -14.40
C MET A 68 11.53 -44.23 -13.99
N TYR A 69 11.09 -44.98 -14.99
CA TYR A 69 10.43 -46.27 -14.82
C TYR A 69 11.13 -47.30 -15.71
N ASN A 70 11.52 -48.46 -15.14
CA ASN A 70 12.35 -49.47 -15.82
C ASN A 70 13.56 -48.88 -16.56
N ASN A 71 14.30 -47.99 -15.90
CA ASN A 71 15.46 -47.26 -16.45
C ASN A 71 15.18 -46.41 -17.71
N LYS A 72 13.92 -46.13 -18.05
CA LYS A 72 13.55 -45.18 -19.11
C LYS A 72 12.95 -43.91 -18.51
N ILE A 73 13.42 -42.75 -19.00
CA ILE A 73 12.91 -41.43 -18.60
C ILE A 73 11.77 -41.03 -19.54
N THR A 74 10.66 -40.61 -18.95
CA THR A 74 9.39 -40.33 -19.64
C THR A 74 9.36 -39.02 -20.44
N ASN A 75 10.40 -38.18 -20.40
CA ASN A 75 10.38 -36.89 -21.11
C ASN A 75 11.79 -36.37 -21.46
N THR A 76 12.04 -36.07 -22.75
CA THR A 76 13.36 -35.72 -23.32
C THR A 76 13.36 -34.37 -24.08
N ILE A 77 12.49 -33.44 -23.72
CA ILE A 77 12.47 -32.11 -24.36
C ILE A 77 13.68 -31.27 -23.91
N ASN A 78 14.34 -30.61 -24.88
CA ASN A 78 15.52 -29.80 -24.65
C ASN A 78 15.19 -28.57 -23.77
N PRO A 79 15.82 -28.43 -22.58
CA PRO A 79 15.58 -27.32 -21.65
C PRO A 79 15.85 -25.94 -22.24
N ASN A 80 16.73 -25.83 -23.25
CA ASN A 80 17.22 -24.56 -23.79
C ASN A 80 16.10 -23.69 -24.37
N ASN A 81 15.08 -24.30 -24.99
CA ASN A 81 14.00 -23.57 -25.65
C ASN A 81 13.00 -22.94 -24.64
N ILE A 82 12.83 -23.57 -23.47
CA ILE A 82 11.94 -23.04 -22.42
C ILE A 82 12.67 -22.02 -21.56
N LEU A 83 13.92 -22.32 -21.20
CA LEU A 83 14.75 -21.48 -20.35
C LEU A 83 15.14 -20.15 -21.02
N SER A 84 15.35 -20.13 -22.34
CA SER A 84 15.61 -18.90 -23.11
C SER A 84 14.41 -17.94 -23.08
N LYS A 85 13.18 -18.46 -23.22
CA LYS A 85 11.94 -17.66 -23.20
C LYS A 85 11.67 -16.97 -21.85
N ILE A 86 12.20 -17.52 -20.76
CA ILE A 86 12.03 -16.98 -19.40
C ILE A 86 13.32 -16.39 -18.84
N ASN A 87 14.34 -16.20 -19.69
CA ASN A 87 15.65 -15.60 -19.38
C ASN A 87 16.32 -16.17 -18.11
N ARG A 88 16.31 -17.50 -17.96
CA ARG A 88 16.85 -18.21 -16.77
C ARG A 88 17.92 -19.22 -17.18
N TYR A 89 19.05 -19.24 -16.48
CA TYR A 89 20.20 -20.09 -16.82
C TYR A 89 20.41 -21.28 -15.86
N LEU A 90 19.61 -21.38 -14.79
CA LEU A 90 19.71 -22.38 -13.73
C LEU A 90 18.34 -23.00 -13.41
N TYR A 91 18.30 -24.32 -13.24
CA TYR A 91 17.11 -25.07 -12.82
C TYR A 91 17.49 -26.28 -11.95
N PHE A 92 16.51 -26.83 -11.25
CA PHE A 92 16.61 -28.09 -10.52
C PHE A 92 15.90 -29.19 -11.30
N GLU A 93 16.50 -30.36 -11.38
CA GLU A 93 15.91 -31.54 -11.97
C GLU A 93 15.58 -32.53 -10.86
N ILE A 94 14.31 -32.92 -10.76
CA ILE A 94 13.84 -33.94 -9.82
C ILE A 94 13.60 -35.22 -10.60
N ILE A 95 14.31 -36.30 -10.28
CA ILE A 95 14.13 -37.62 -10.91
C ILE A 95 13.48 -38.57 -9.90
N LEU A 96 12.26 -39.01 -10.20
CA LEU A 96 11.53 -40.00 -9.42
C LEU A 96 11.78 -41.40 -9.98
N LYS A 97 12.33 -42.32 -9.17
CA LYS A 97 12.55 -43.71 -9.60
C LYS A 97 11.43 -44.61 -9.10
N LEU A 98 10.72 -45.26 -10.03
CA LEU A 98 9.59 -46.14 -9.73
C LEU A 98 9.92 -47.62 -9.97
N SER A 99 9.39 -48.51 -9.14
CA SER A 99 9.32 -49.96 -9.36
C SER A 99 7.89 -50.46 -9.26
N GLU A 100 7.59 -51.55 -9.97
CA GLU A 100 6.31 -52.27 -9.86
C GLU A 100 6.35 -53.31 -8.73
N LYS A 101 5.28 -53.37 -7.94
CA LYS A 101 4.99 -54.45 -7.01
C LYS A 101 3.64 -55.07 -7.38
N ILE A 102 3.67 -56.35 -7.76
CA ILE A 102 2.47 -57.12 -8.12
C ILE A 102 1.99 -57.87 -6.88
N ILE A 103 0.71 -57.74 -6.53
CA ILE A 103 0.08 -58.52 -5.45
C ILE A 103 -1.01 -59.39 -6.07
N LEU A 104 -0.95 -60.70 -5.81
CA LEU A 104 -1.98 -61.66 -6.22
C LEU A 104 -3.10 -61.70 -5.16
N LYS A 105 -4.36 -61.65 -5.59
CA LYS A 105 -5.53 -61.96 -4.76
C LYS A 105 -6.16 -63.27 -5.21
N ASP A 106 -6.80 -63.96 -4.27
CA ASP A 106 -7.24 -65.37 -4.29
C ASP A 106 -7.90 -65.89 -5.58
N ILE A 107 -7.70 -67.20 -5.77
CA ILE A 107 -8.24 -68.02 -6.86
C ILE A 107 -9.72 -68.33 -6.58
N TYR A 108 -10.62 -67.87 -7.45
CA TYR A 108 -11.95 -68.47 -7.57
C TYR A 108 -11.97 -69.48 -8.72
N LEU A 109 -12.43 -70.70 -8.43
CA LEU A 109 -12.64 -71.76 -9.41
C LEU A 109 -13.66 -71.32 -10.47
N ASN A 110 -13.31 -71.63 -11.72
CA ASN A 110 -14.11 -71.61 -12.96
C ASN A 110 -14.23 -70.25 -13.68
N ASN A 111 -13.45 -70.18 -14.77
CA ASN A 111 -13.34 -69.18 -15.84
C ASN A 111 -12.46 -67.94 -15.56
N TYR A 112 -11.27 -67.97 -16.17
CA TYR A 112 -10.12 -67.09 -15.98
C TYR A 112 -10.37 -65.61 -16.35
N ILE A 113 -10.33 -64.72 -15.35
CA ILE A 113 -9.73 -63.38 -15.45
C ILE A 113 -8.86 -63.17 -14.20
N LYS A 114 -7.53 -63.12 -14.37
CA LYS A 114 -6.57 -62.79 -13.31
C LYS A 114 -6.58 -61.27 -13.08
N LEU A 115 -7.28 -60.79 -12.05
CA LEU A 115 -7.15 -59.40 -11.60
C LEU A 115 -5.82 -59.24 -10.84
N LEU A 116 -4.81 -58.69 -11.50
CA LEU A 116 -3.53 -58.33 -10.89
C LEU A 116 -3.60 -56.86 -10.45
N ASP A 117 -3.66 -56.63 -9.14
CA ASP A 117 -3.48 -55.27 -8.63
C ASP A 117 -1.99 -54.90 -8.77
N LYS A 118 -1.70 -53.90 -9.63
CA LYS A 118 -0.35 -53.34 -9.78
C LYS A 118 -0.20 -52.14 -8.86
N TYR A 119 0.82 -52.18 -8.01
CA TYR A 119 1.23 -51.07 -7.16
C TYR A 119 2.56 -50.51 -7.67
N TYR A 120 2.71 -49.19 -7.63
CA TYR A 120 3.99 -48.53 -7.92
C TYR A 120 4.58 -47.96 -6.64
N ILE A 121 5.89 -48.14 -6.46
CA ILE A 121 6.64 -47.66 -5.31
C ILE A 121 7.69 -46.66 -5.80
N ILE A 122 7.78 -45.48 -5.16
CA ILE A 122 8.94 -44.61 -5.31
C ILE A 122 10.09 -45.21 -4.51
N ASN A 123 11.15 -45.62 -5.21
CA ASN A 123 12.34 -46.18 -4.60
C ASN A 123 13.35 -45.11 -4.19
N ASP A 124 13.41 -44.01 -4.94
CA ASP A 124 14.44 -42.97 -4.79
C ASP A 124 13.98 -41.66 -5.44
N ILE A 125 14.48 -40.55 -4.91
CA ILE A 125 14.27 -39.21 -5.46
C ILE A 125 15.63 -38.52 -5.54
N ASP A 126 16.10 -38.28 -6.76
CA ASP A 126 17.31 -37.51 -7.01
C ASP A 126 16.95 -36.05 -7.30
N ILE A 127 17.63 -35.10 -6.67
CA ILE A 127 17.49 -33.67 -6.96
C ILE A 127 18.85 -33.11 -7.41
N ASN A 128 18.90 -32.63 -8.65
CA ASN A 128 20.12 -32.17 -9.31
C ASN A 128 20.01 -30.70 -9.72
N LYS A 129 20.95 -29.85 -9.31
CA LYS A 129 21.05 -28.48 -9.80
C LYS A 129 21.77 -28.47 -11.16
N LYS A 130 21.13 -27.92 -12.19
CA LYS A 130 21.61 -27.89 -13.58
C LYS A 130 21.62 -26.49 -14.19
N THR A 131 22.47 -26.31 -15.20
CA THR A 131 22.53 -25.10 -16.05
C THR A 131 21.95 -25.35 -17.44
N ILE A 132 21.83 -24.29 -18.25
CA ILE A 132 21.43 -24.39 -19.67
C ILE A 132 22.34 -25.32 -20.50
N ASN A 133 23.61 -25.50 -20.10
CA ASN A 133 24.52 -26.45 -20.74
C ASN A 133 24.40 -27.88 -20.19
N ASN A 134 23.36 -28.17 -19.40
CA ASN A 134 23.12 -29.43 -18.69
C ASN A 134 24.26 -29.86 -17.73
N ILE A 135 25.13 -28.94 -17.32
CA ILE A 135 26.19 -29.21 -16.35
C ILE A 135 25.55 -29.33 -14.95
N THR A 136 25.77 -30.47 -14.28
CA THR A 136 25.34 -30.71 -12.90
C THR A 136 26.31 -30.04 -11.93
N ILE A 137 25.81 -29.14 -11.09
CA ILE A 137 26.66 -28.34 -10.17
C ILE A 137 26.64 -28.93 -8.74
N ALA A 138 25.56 -29.60 -8.35
CA ALA A 138 25.43 -30.32 -7.08
C ALA A 138 24.23 -31.28 -7.13
N SER A 139 24.37 -32.48 -6.54
CA SER A 139 23.30 -33.47 -6.44
C SER A 139 23.06 -33.88 -4.99
N LYS A 140 21.79 -34.11 -4.62
CA LYS A 140 21.41 -34.71 -3.34
C LYS A 140 20.57 -35.95 -3.60
N LYS A 141 20.95 -37.07 -2.98
CA LYS A 141 20.28 -38.37 -3.09
C LYS A 141 19.65 -38.71 -1.75
N LEU A 142 18.36 -39.04 -1.72
CA LEU A 142 17.60 -39.29 -0.49
C LEU A 142 17.08 -40.73 -0.47
N LYS A 143 17.81 -41.63 0.21
CA LYS A 143 17.35 -42.99 0.53
C LYS A 143 16.68 -43.00 1.91
N TYR A 144 15.51 -43.61 2.05
CA TYR A 144 14.85 -43.80 3.34
C TYR A 144 14.94 -45.27 3.79
N ILE A 145 15.27 -45.50 5.06
CA ILE A 145 15.22 -46.77 5.77
C ILE A 145 14.34 -46.52 7.01
N ASP A 146 13.36 -47.37 7.27
CA ASP A 146 12.57 -47.36 8.49
C ASP A 146 12.58 -48.76 9.10
N ILE A 147 12.94 -48.87 10.39
CA ILE A 147 12.35 -49.77 11.40
C ILE A 147 12.92 -49.39 12.79
N LYS A 148 11.95 -49.14 13.67
CA LYS A 148 11.88 -49.06 15.14
C LYS A 148 12.87 -49.89 15.98
N ASN A 149 13.15 -49.35 17.18
CA ASN A 149 13.72 -49.89 18.43
C ASN A 149 15.25 -49.80 18.62
N ILE A 150 15.68 -49.01 19.63
CA ILE A 150 16.41 -49.43 20.85
C ILE A 150 16.74 -48.21 21.74
N ASN A 151 16.64 -48.44 23.05
CA ASN A 151 16.79 -47.53 24.21
C ASN A 151 18.23 -47.06 24.52
N ILE A 152 18.28 -45.88 25.18
CA ILE A 152 19.14 -45.43 26.30
C ILE A 152 20.61 -45.91 26.33
N GLN A 153 21.57 -44.96 26.24
CA GLN A 153 22.54 -44.69 27.32
C GLN A 153 23.45 -43.47 27.03
N THR A 154 23.77 -42.79 28.12
CA THR A 154 24.70 -41.66 28.33
C THR A 154 26.17 -42.06 28.20
N SER A 155 27.03 -41.20 27.66
CA SER A 155 28.36 -40.88 28.22
C SER A 155 29.16 -39.84 27.40
N ASP A 156 29.61 -38.81 28.12
CA ASP A 156 30.90 -38.13 28.18
C ASP A 156 31.87 -37.93 27.01
N SER A 157 32.56 -36.78 27.15
CA SER A 157 33.91 -36.40 26.67
C SER A 157 34.01 -36.03 25.19
N SER A 158 34.72 -35.00 24.75
CA SER A 158 35.91 -34.34 25.28
C SER A 158 36.13 -33.00 24.56
N SER A 159 36.59 -32.02 25.33
CA SER A 159 37.22 -30.78 24.87
C SER A 159 38.54 -31.03 24.15
N PRO A 160 39.00 -30.07 23.31
CA PRO A 160 40.30 -29.45 23.59
C PRO A 160 40.33 -27.92 23.48
N GLN A 161 40.73 -27.32 24.59
CA GLN A 161 41.75 -26.26 24.77
C GLN A 161 42.70 -26.06 23.57
N VAL A 162 43.34 -24.92 23.22
CA VAL A 162 43.77 -23.65 23.86
C VAL A 162 44.48 -22.88 22.70
N MET A 163 44.39 -21.56 22.51
CA MET A 163 45.36 -20.56 23.00
C MET A 163 44.87 -19.15 22.66
N VAL A 164 44.65 -18.38 23.72
CA VAL A 164 44.56 -16.92 23.70
C VAL A 164 45.99 -16.36 23.68
N LYS A 165 46.26 -15.44 22.76
CA LYS A 165 47.37 -14.47 22.91
C LYS A 165 46.76 -13.07 23.03
N ASN A 166 46.75 -12.59 24.26
CA ASN A 166 46.60 -11.18 24.58
C ASN A 166 47.82 -10.41 24.07
N ASN A 167 47.59 -9.19 23.58
CA ASN A 167 48.47 -8.05 23.82
C ASN A 167 47.59 -6.80 23.84
N ASN A 168 47.44 -6.26 25.05
CA ASN A 168 47.00 -4.89 25.31
C ASN A 168 48.17 -3.92 25.08
N LEU A 169 47.85 -2.62 25.20
CA LEU A 169 48.63 -1.38 25.26
C LEU A 169 48.25 -0.49 24.05
N ASP A 170 47.87 0.78 24.17
CA ASP A 170 47.63 1.69 25.29
C ASP A 170 46.91 2.95 24.74
N ASP A 171 46.22 3.65 25.63
CA ASP A 171 45.64 4.98 25.45
C ASP A 171 46.59 6.04 24.85
N LYS A 172 46.02 6.96 24.06
CA LYS A 172 46.27 8.42 24.19
C LYS A 172 45.29 9.28 23.39
N SER A 173 44.53 10.05 24.15
CA SER A 173 43.80 11.28 23.79
C SER A 173 44.66 12.31 23.07
N ILE A 174 44.09 13.08 22.12
CA ILE A 174 44.40 14.51 21.90
C ILE A 174 43.16 15.21 21.31
N ASP A 175 43.06 16.46 21.71
CA ASP A 175 41.94 17.39 21.83
C ASP A 175 41.85 18.35 20.61
N ARG A 176 40.70 19.06 20.50
CA ARG A 176 40.48 20.37 19.82
C ARG A 176 40.45 20.45 18.27
N LYS A 177 39.33 20.90 17.69
CA LYS A 177 38.95 22.33 17.49
C LYS A 177 37.73 22.49 16.56
N ARG A 178 36.79 23.35 16.97
CA ARG A 178 35.74 23.96 16.13
C ARG A 178 36.36 24.82 15.02
N LYS A 179 35.84 24.71 13.80
CA LYS A 179 35.79 25.80 12.81
C LYS A 179 34.48 25.72 12.03
N THR A 180 33.66 26.73 12.26
CA THR A 180 32.64 27.26 11.37
C THR A 180 33.29 27.82 10.11
N ASP A 181 32.77 27.54 8.92
CA ASP A 181 33.01 28.40 7.75
C ASP A 181 31.81 28.31 6.78
N ASP A 182 31.43 29.50 6.30
CA ASP A 182 30.30 29.84 5.45
C ASP A 182 30.32 29.17 4.06
N LEU A 183 29.18 28.62 3.65
CA LEU A 183 28.91 28.20 2.26
C LEU A 183 28.12 29.29 1.53
N SER A 184 28.79 30.37 1.13
CA SER A 184 28.25 31.30 0.12
C SER A 184 29.36 31.87 -0.76
N SER A 185 29.60 31.22 -1.90
CA SER A 185 30.01 31.80 -3.19
C SER A 185 30.74 30.78 -4.06
N TYR A 186 30.04 30.22 -5.06
CA TYR A 186 30.72 29.64 -6.21
C TYR A 186 30.33 30.43 -7.46
N ARG A 187 31.24 31.33 -7.85
CA ARG A 187 31.21 32.06 -9.12
C ARG A 187 31.50 31.09 -10.27
N ILE A 188 30.62 31.11 -11.26
CA ILE A 188 30.74 30.41 -12.54
C ILE A 188 31.84 31.07 -13.36
N ASN A 189 32.91 30.33 -13.67
CA ASN A 189 33.85 30.71 -14.73
C ASN A 189 33.44 30.07 -16.06
N LYS A 190 33.16 30.95 -17.03
CA LYS A 190 32.84 30.62 -18.42
C LYS A 190 34.11 30.31 -19.23
N LYS A 191 33.93 29.36 -20.17
CA LYS A 191 34.70 29.05 -21.40
C LYS A 191 35.64 27.84 -21.35
N GLN A 192 35.09 26.70 -21.77
CA GLN A 192 35.72 25.88 -22.80
C GLN A 192 34.64 25.26 -23.68
N LYS A 193 34.72 25.55 -24.98
CA LYS A 193 33.83 25.00 -26.02
C LYS A 193 34.35 23.60 -26.31
N VAL A 194 33.73 22.59 -25.70
CA VAL A 194 33.93 21.19 -26.04
C VAL A 194 32.65 20.73 -26.72
N GLU A 195 32.74 20.25 -27.95
CA GLU A 195 31.66 19.48 -28.57
C GLU A 195 31.45 18.22 -27.71
N SER A 196 30.55 18.29 -26.74
CA SER A 196 30.23 17.18 -25.86
C SER A 196 29.23 16.29 -26.57
N ASN A 197 29.72 15.21 -27.20
CA ASN A 197 28.89 14.02 -27.30
C ASN A 197 28.57 13.60 -25.86
N ILE A 198 27.34 13.85 -25.41
CA ILE A 198 26.81 13.42 -24.10
C ILE A 198 26.66 11.89 -24.17
N ILE A 199 27.77 11.17 -24.05
CA ILE A 199 27.80 9.72 -23.91
C ILE A 199 28.04 9.46 -22.43
N ILE A 200 27.01 8.99 -21.74
CA ILE A 200 27.12 8.57 -20.34
C ILE A 200 27.87 7.22 -20.31
N ASP A 201 28.97 7.15 -19.56
CA ASP A 201 29.76 5.92 -19.37
C ASP A 201 29.27 5.17 -18.11
N ASP A 202 28.79 3.94 -18.28
CA ASP A 202 28.22 3.08 -17.23
C ASP A 202 29.18 2.80 -16.07
N LYS A 203 30.49 2.75 -16.36
CA LYS A 203 31.51 2.41 -15.36
C LYS A 203 31.70 3.46 -14.27
N LYS A 204 31.01 4.61 -14.35
CA LYS A 204 31.13 5.73 -13.41
C LYS A 204 29.91 5.94 -12.50
N ILE A 205 28.80 5.22 -12.70
CA ILE A 205 27.58 5.45 -11.90
C ILE A 205 27.63 4.64 -10.61
N ASN A 206 27.65 5.34 -9.47
CA ASN A 206 27.42 4.72 -8.17
C ASN A 206 25.92 4.54 -7.93
N TRP A 207 25.39 3.36 -8.26
CA TRP A 207 23.97 3.03 -8.13
C TRP A 207 23.44 3.10 -6.70
N ASP A 208 24.29 2.93 -5.68
CA ASP A 208 23.86 3.02 -4.29
C ASP A 208 23.51 4.47 -3.90
N MET A 209 24.13 5.45 -4.58
CA MET A 209 23.89 6.89 -4.40
C MET A 209 22.77 7.44 -5.30
N MET A 210 22.35 6.71 -6.32
CA MET A 210 21.30 7.14 -7.25
C MET A 210 19.92 7.12 -6.57
N VAL A 211 19.24 8.26 -6.57
CA VAL A 211 17.90 8.45 -5.97
C VAL A 211 16.87 8.59 -7.08
N SER A 212 15.86 7.70 -7.11
CA SER A 212 14.75 7.85 -8.05
C SER A 212 13.88 9.03 -7.64
N ALA A 213 13.30 9.72 -8.62
CA ALA A 213 12.40 10.85 -8.38
C ALA A 213 11.16 10.48 -7.54
N SER A 214 10.78 9.20 -7.50
CA SER A 214 9.71 8.68 -6.66
C SER A 214 10.15 8.32 -5.23
N ALA A 215 11.45 8.15 -4.95
CA ALA A 215 11.96 7.73 -3.64
C ALA A 215 11.83 8.84 -2.58
N ILE A 216 11.79 10.11 -2.98
CA ILE A 216 11.65 11.26 -2.06
C ILE A 216 10.25 11.40 -1.45
N ARG A 217 9.29 10.60 -1.92
CA ARG A 217 7.85 10.80 -1.70
C ARG A 217 7.48 10.91 -0.23
N ASN A 218 7.99 10.04 0.64
CA ASN A 218 7.57 10.00 2.04
C ASN A 218 8.12 11.20 2.83
N TYR A 219 9.36 11.61 2.56
CA TYR A 219 9.90 12.86 3.09
C TYR A 219 9.08 14.07 2.64
N MET A 220 8.70 14.14 1.36
CA MET A 220 7.88 15.23 0.83
C MET A 220 6.49 15.31 1.48
N LEU A 221 5.97 14.18 2.00
CA LEU A 221 4.70 14.10 2.73
C LEU A 221 4.86 14.08 4.26
N ASP A 222 6.01 14.49 4.78
CA ASP A 222 6.27 14.63 6.21
C ASP A 222 6.14 13.32 7.00
N ASP A 223 6.48 12.18 6.39
CA ASP A 223 6.61 10.88 7.09
C ASP A 223 7.85 10.07 6.62
N PRO A 224 9.06 10.65 6.66
CA PRO A 224 10.29 10.00 6.18
C PRO A 224 10.67 8.73 6.97
N LEU A 225 10.15 8.54 8.18
CA LEU A 225 10.27 7.29 8.93
C LEU A 225 9.90 6.06 8.08
N LEU A 226 8.93 6.18 7.17
CA LEU A 226 8.54 5.07 6.29
C LEU A 226 9.68 4.61 5.39
N ASP A 227 10.54 5.51 4.91
CA ASP A 227 11.70 5.15 4.09
C ASP A 227 12.71 4.34 4.90
N TYR A 228 12.94 4.76 6.15
CA TYR A 228 13.83 4.05 7.07
C TYR A 228 13.31 2.65 7.43
N LEU A 229 12.03 2.56 7.81
CA LEU A 229 11.40 1.28 8.13
C LEU A 229 11.40 0.33 6.93
N HIS A 230 11.23 0.89 5.72
CA HIS A 230 11.29 0.13 4.48
C HIS A 230 12.71 -0.37 4.17
N GLU A 231 13.70 0.51 4.17
CA GLU A 231 15.10 0.16 3.88
C GLU A 231 15.62 -0.96 4.79
N TYR A 232 15.26 -0.90 6.09
CA TYR A 232 15.71 -1.85 7.09
C TYR A 232 14.71 -2.95 7.42
N ASN A 233 13.58 -3.02 6.70
CA ASN A 233 12.52 -4.01 6.88
C ASN A 233 12.04 -4.15 8.35
N ILE A 234 11.79 -3.01 9.00
CA ILE A 234 11.36 -2.94 10.40
C ILE A 234 9.82 -2.93 10.44
N LEU A 235 9.25 -4.03 10.95
CA LEU A 235 7.79 -4.21 11.03
C LEU A 235 7.24 -4.24 12.46
N SER A 236 8.11 -4.34 13.46
CA SER A 236 7.80 -4.21 14.89
C SER A 236 9.05 -3.82 15.67
N LEU A 237 8.87 -3.16 16.80
CA LEU A 237 9.94 -2.86 17.77
C LEU A 237 10.37 -4.10 18.58
N ASP A 238 9.51 -5.12 18.68
CA ASP A 238 9.71 -6.32 19.52
C ASP A 238 10.51 -7.45 18.86
N HIS A 239 10.82 -7.35 17.55
CA HIS A 239 11.52 -8.42 16.85
C HIS A 239 12.98 -8.55 17.30
N GLU A 240 13.44 -9.79 17.53
CA GLU A 240 14.86 -10.15 17.66
C GLU A 240 15.71 -9.64 16.48
N ILE A 241 15.12 -9.28 15.34
CA ILE A 241 15.78 -8.61 14.21
C ILE A 241 16.24 -7.19 14.58
N TYR A 242 15.58 -6.45 15.47
CA TYR A 242 16.07 -5.14 15.94
C TYR A 242 17.31 -5.28 16.83
N LYS A 243 17.48 -6.42 17.53
CA LYS A 243 18.68 -6.74 18.35
C LYS A 243 19.78 -7.45 17.54
N GLN A 244 19.42 -8.40 16.68
CA GLN A 244 20.34 -9.11 15.78
C GLN A 244 20.81 -8.23 14.63
N SER A 245 20.03 -7.28 14.12
CA SER A 245 20.53 -6.35 13.10
C SER A 245 21.69 -5.52 13.65
N THR A 246 21.63 -5.08 14.91
CA THR A 246 22.77 -4.39 15.54
C THR A 246 24.00 -5.27 15.77
N GLU A 247 23.86 -6.59 15.94
CA GLU A 247 24.97 -7.52 16.20
C GLU A 247 25.52 -8.21 14.93
N ILE A 248 24.64 -8.71 14.04
CA ILE A 248 24.97 -9.31 12.75
C ILE A 248 25.53 -8.28 11.77
N GLN A 249 25.13 -6.99 11.85
CA GLN A 249 25.72 -5.95 11.01
C GLN A 249 27.20 -5.70 11.31
N ASN A 250 27.66 -5.90 12.56
CA ASN A 250 29.09 -5.80 12.86
C ASN A 250 29.90 -6.98 12.27
N PHE A 251 29.26 -8.15 12.06
CA PHE A 251 29.89 -9.35 11.51
C PHE A 251 29.87 -9.39 9.97
N ILE A 252 28.82 -8.87 9.32
CA ILE A 252 28.71 -8.88 7.85
C ILE A 252 29.66 -7.87 7.17
N PHE A 253 30.03 -6.79 7.87
CA PHE A 253 30.92 -5.76 7.32
C PHE A 253 32.39 -6.19 7.19
N SER A 254 32.81 -7.32 7.80
CA SER A 254 34.14 -7.89 7.57
C SER A 254 34.24 -8.75 6.29
N GLU A 255 33.12 -9.16 5.68
CA GLU A 255 33.15 -10.09 4.52
C GLU A 255 32.51 -9.54 3.22
N LYS A 256 31.82 -8.40 3.22
CA LYS A 256 31.18 -7.85 2.01
C LYS A 256 32.16 -7.09 1.10
N LYS A 257 33.00 -7.83 0.38
CA LYS A 257 33.68 -7.35 -0.84
C LYS A 257 33.17 -7.99 -2.13
N ILE A 258 32.13 -8.85 -2.08
CA ILE A 258 31.66 -9.58 -3.27
C ILE A 258 30.12 -9.68 -3.28
N ASN A 259 29.53 -9.17 -4.37
CA ASN A 259 28.14 -9.30 -4.87
C ASN A 259 27.03 -8.39 -4.28
N ASN A 260 26.89 -7.22 -4.92
CA ASN A 260 25.70 -6.35 -4.85
C ASN A 260 24.71 -6.70 -5.97
N ASN A 261 23.63 -7.40 -5.64
CA ASN A 261 22.45 -7.56 -6.49
C ASN A 261 21.20 -7.75 -5.62
N PHE A 262 20.74 -6.68 -4.98
CA PHE A 262 19.43 -6.63 -4.31
C PHE A 262 18.80 -5.25 -4.51
N PHE A 263 18.26 -5.04 -5.71
CA PHE A 263 17.18 -4.08 -5.94
C PHE A 263 16.12 -4.81 -6.77
N CYS A 264 14.87 -4.62 -6.39
CA CYS A 264 13.66 -5.27 -6.92
C CYS A 264 13.45 -6.73 -6.48
N ASN A 265 12.79 -6.92 -5.34
CA ASN A 265 11.86 -8.03 -5.13
C ASN A 265 10.90 -7.73 -3.95
N ASN A 266 9.80 -7.02 -4.25
CA ASN A 266 8.64 -6.85 -3.35
C ASN A 266 7.79 -8.14 -3.19
N VAL A 267 8.42 -9.32 -3.24
CA VAL A 267 7.72 -10.62 -3.13
C VAL A 267 8.33 -11.52 -2.05
N LEU A 268 9.53 -11.23 -1.55
CA LEU A 268 10.29 -12.19 -0.74
C LEU A 268 10.11 -12.11 0.80
N ILE A 269 9.32 -11.16 1.33
CA ILE A 269 9.14 -11.02 2.79
C ILE A 269 7.66 -11.05 3.19
N LYS A 270 6.90 -12.03 2.68
CA LYS A 270 5.59 -12.39 3.26
C LYS A 270 5.67 -13.55 4.26
N LYS A 271 6.85 -14.11 4.54
CA LYS A 271 6.95 -15.47 5.10
C LYS A 271 7.43 -15.67 6.53
N ASN A 272 7.99 -14.65 7.21
CA ASN A 272 8.40 -14.81 8.61
C ASN A 272 7.56 -14.03 9.63
N ILE A 273 6.42 -13.46 9.22
CA ILE A 273 5.42 -12.91 10.13
C ILE A 273 4.11 -13.68 9.93
N ARG A 274 4.08 -14.90 10.44
CA ARG A 274 2.84 -15.52 10.96
C ARG A 274 2.79 -15.25 12.47
N THR A 275 2.75 -13.97 12.83
CA THR A 275 1.98 -13.55 13.99
C THR A 275 0.59 -13.20 13.46
N ASN A 276 -0.47 -13.39 14.26
CA ASN A 276 -1.89 -13.34 13.86
C ASN A 276 -2.38 -11.93 13.43
N HIS A 277 -1.75 -11.29 12.45
CA HIS A 277 -2.12 -9.96 11.96
C HIS A 277 -2.61 -10.03 10.51
N THR A 278 -3.82 -10.56 10.37
CA THR A 278 -4.62 -10.61 9.13
C THR A 278 -4.93 -9.23 8.55
N ASN A 279 -4.82 -8.14 9.33
CA ASN A 279 -5.21 -6.78 8.92
C ASN A 279 -4.25 -6.12 7.92
N ASN A 280 -2.96 -6.46 7.94
CA ASN A 280 -1.96 -5.77 7.11
C ASN A 280 -2.01 -6.15 5.63
N ASN A 281 -2.54 -7.33 5.28
CA ASN A 281 -2.69 -7.76 3.88
C ASN A 281 -3.76 -6.94 3.12
N PHE A 282 -4.70 -6.27 3.80
CA PHE A 282 -5.82 -5.58 3.15
C PHE A 282 -5.52 -4.11 2.82
N LYS A 283 -4.73 -3.42 3.64
CA LYS A 283 -4.29 -2.04 3.37
C LYS A 283 -3.34 -1.98 2.15
N ASP A 284 -2.59 -3.04 1.93
CA ASP A 284 -1.78 -3.27 0.72
C ASP A 284 -2.64 -3.37 -0.56
N ILE A 285 -3.83 -4.00 -0.46
CA ILE A 285 -4.77 -4.12 -1.60
C ILE A 285 -5.26 -2.76 -2.07
N PHE A 286 -5.58 -1.82 -1.16
CA PHE A 286 -5.99 -0.46 -1.57
C PHE A 286 -4.91 0.30 -2.30
N THR A 287 -3.71 0.34 -1.72
CA THR A 287 -2.57 1.01 -2.35
C THR A 287 -2.33 0.41 -3.73
N LYS A 288 -2.36 -0.92 -3.84
CA LYS A 288 -2.26 -1.62 -5.11
C LYS A 288 -3.36 -1.20 -6.09
N SER A 289 -4.63 -1.18 -5.68
CA SER A 289 -5.72 -0.79 -6.57
C SER A 289 -5.66 0.68 -6.99
N ILE A 290 -5.23 1.60 -6.13
CA ILE A 290 -5.02 3.00 -6.49
C ILE A 290 -3.89 3.15 -7.50
N LEU A 291 -2.79 2.40 -7.33
CA LEU A 291 -1.68 2.37 -8.28
C LEU A 291 -2.11 1.75 -9.62
N GLU A 292 -2.87 0.65 -9.60
CA GLU A 292 -3.43 0.02 -10.79
C GLU A 292 -4.37 0.95 -11.56
N ALA A 293 -5.29 1.63 -10.87
CA ALA A 293 -6.16 2.63 -11.48
C ALA A 293 -5.36 3.83 -12.05
N GLY A 294 -4.26 4.20 -11.39
CA GLY A 294 -3.31 5.19 -11.90
C GLY A 294 -2.68 4.76 -13.24
N ASN A 295 -2.16 3.53 -13.29
CA ASN A 295 -1.54 2.97 -14.49
C ASN A 295 -2.56 2.77 -15.63
N GLU A 296 -3.80 2.41 -15.31
CA GLU A 296 -4.89 2.29 -16.28
C GLU A 296 -5.24 3.67 -16.87
N PHE A 297 -5.43 4.67 -16.01
CA PHE A 297 -5.70 6.04 -16.44
C PHE A 297 -4.60 6.60 -17.37
N GLU A 298 -3.33 6.39 -17.01
CA GLU A 298 -2.18 6.79 -17.83
C GLU A 298 -2.22 6.11 -19.20
N LYS A 299 -2.39 4.78 -19.25
CA LYS A 299 -2.46 4.02 -20.50
C LYS A 299 -3.60 4.49 -21.41
N GLU A 300 -4.78 4.72 -20.85
CA GLU A 300 -5.94 5.17 -21.60
C GLU A 300 -5.74 6.58 -22.17
N LEU A 301 -5.18 7.51 -21.40
CA LEU A 301 -4.83 8.84 -21.90
C LEU A 301 -3.83 8.73 -23.07
N ILE A 302 -2.78 7.91 -22.94
CA ILE A 302 -1.81 7.69 -24.03
C ILE A 302 -2.48 7.10 -25.27
N ASN A 303 -3.42 6.17 -25.12
CA ASN A 303 -4.17 5.60 -26.24
C ASN A 303 -5.02 6.65 -26.97
N ILE A 304 -5.62 7.60 -26.23
CA ILE A 304 -6.36 8.72 -26.81
C ILE A 304 -5.41 9.63 -27.60
N LEU A 305 -4.31 10.05 -27.00
CA LEU A 305 -3.37 10.97 -27.64
C LEU A 305 -2.71 10.36 -28.89
N LYS A 306 -2.42 9.06 -28.88
CA LYS A 306 -1.87 8.34 -30.05
C LYS A 306 -2.75 8.37 -31.30
N LYS A 307 -4.04 8.70 -31.18
CA LYS A 307 -4.94 8.82 -32.35
C LYS A 307 -4.55 9.99 -33.24
N ASN A 308 -4.08 11.09 -32.64
CA ASN A 308 -3.83 12.36 -33.32
C ASN A 308 -2.37 12.84 -33.20
N HIS A 309 -1.58 12.27 -32.29
CA HIS A 309 -0.23 12.74 -31.99
C HIS A 309 0.81 11.62 -32.10
N THR A 310 2.01 11.97 -32.55
CA THR A 310 3.16 11.06 -32.58
C THR A 310 3.74 10.92 -31.17
N ILE A 311 3.65 9.71 -30.60
CA ILE A 311 4.15 9.37 -29.27
C ILE A 311 5.08 8.14 -29.34
N ILE A 312 6.31 8.29 -28.88
CA ILE A 312 7.29 7.18 -28.83
C ILE A 312 7.56 6.81 -27.37
N LYS A 313 7.33 5.53 -27.03
CA LYS A 313 7.66 4.98 -25.70
C LYS A 313 9.13 4.55 -25.68
N VAL A 314 9.90 5.05 -24.73
CA VAL A 314 11.34 4.71 -24.63
C VAL A 314 11.59 3.54 -23.68
N ALA A 315 11.10 3.66 -22.45
CA ALA A 315 11.50 2.75 -21.39
C ALA A 315 10.34 2.27 -20.51
N GLU A 316 10.72 1.43 -19.55
CA GLU A 316 9.91 0.91 -18.46
C GLU A 316 10.80 0.88 -17.24
N PHE A 317 10.22 0.80 -16.05
CA PHE A 317 10.99 0.87 -14.80
C PHE A 317 12.14 -0.14 -14.71
N ILE A 318 12.01 -1.34 -15.32
CA ILE A 318 13.08 -2.34 -15.35
C ILE A 318 14.37 -1.84 -16.03
N HIS A 319 14.26 -0.84 -16.89
CA HIS A 319 15.37 -0.23 -17.63
C HIS A 319 16.08 0.88 -16.85
N PHE A 320 15.82 1.07 -15.55
CA PHE A 320 16.37 2.20 -14.78
C PHE A 320 17.90 2.24 -14.66
N LYS A 321 18.59 1.13 -15.02
CA LYS A 321 20.05 1.06 -15.12
C LYS A 321 20.56 1.06 -16.55
N ASP A 322 19.67 1.09 -17.54
CA ASP A 322 20.02 0.96 -18.95
C ASP A 322 20.33 2.34 -19.56
N ILE A 323 21.62 2.64 -19.67
CA ILE A 323 22.09 3.89 -20.28
C ILE A 323 21.70 4.02 -21.75
N SER A 324 21.50 2.91 -22.46
CA SER A 324 21.05 2.97 -23.85
C SER A 324 19.69 3.65 -23.95
N LYS A 325 18.83 3.53 -22.92
CA LYS A 325 17.53 4.22 -22.85
C LYS A 325 17.64 5.71 -22.56
N VAL A 326 18.68 6.15 -21.86
CA VAL A 326 18.98 7.58 -21.71
C VAL A 326 19.40 8.16 -23.06
N ASN A 327 20.30 7.48 -23.76
CA ASN A 327 20.76 7.91 -25.08
C ASN A 327 19.62 7.91 -26.10
N GLU A 328 18.76 6.89 -26.09
CA GLU A 328 17.55 6.83 -26.92
C GLU A 328 16.64 8.03 -26.66
N THR A 329 16.42 8.40 -25.39
CA THR A 329 15.63 9.60 -25.03
C THR A 329 16.23 10.87 -25.64
N ILE A 330 17.55 11.05 -25.54
CA ILE A 330 18.27 12.21 -26.09
C ILE A 330 18.22 12.23 -27.63
N ASP A 331 18.34 11.07 -28.27
CA ASP A 331 18.31 10.97 -29.73
C ASP A 331 16.93 11.29 -30.29
N LEU A 332 15.85 10.86 -29.63
CA LEU A 332 14.48 11.25 -29.99
C LEU A 332 14.25 12.75 -29.81
N MET A 333 14.85 13.39 -28.78
CA MET A 333 14.80 14.85 -28.63
C MET A 333 15.50 15.58 -29.78
N LYS A 334 16.68 15.10 -30.20
CA LYS A 334 17.42 15.67 -31.34
C LYS A 334 16.67 15.49 -32.66
N GLN A 335 15.97 14.38 -32.82
CA GLN A 335 15.07 14.15 -33.97
C GLN A 335 13.82 15.03 -33.94
N GLY A 336 13.55 15.73 -32.84
CA GLY A 336 12.41 16.63 -32.70
C GLY A 336 11.08 15.90 -32.52
N ILE A 337 11.08 14.69 -31.95
CA ILE A 337 9.84 13.96 -31.68
C ILE A 337 8.92 14.80 -30.77
N PRO A 338 7.64 15.01 -31.13
CA PRO A 338 6.75 15.88 -30.36
C PRO A 338 6.52 15.42 -28.91
N ILE A 339 6.29 14.13 -28.71
CA ILE A 339 5.98 13.55 -27.40
C ILE A 339 6.79 12.27 -27.19
N ILE A 340 7.61 12.27 -26.15
CA ILE A 340 8.38 11.11 -25.69
C ILE A 340 7.71 10.61 -24.40
N TYR A 341 7.28 9.36 -24.40
CA TYR A 341 6.57 8.72 -23.30
C TYR A 341 7.53 7.82 -22.50
N GLN A 342 7.56 7.98 -21.17
CA GLN A 342 8.44 7.20 -20.27
C GLN A 342 9.92 7.29 -20.66
N GLY A 343 10.40 8.51 -20.95
CA GLY A 343 11.80 8.79 -21.27
C GLY A 343 12.71 8.71 -20.04
N LEU A 344 13.85 8.02 -20.12
CA LEU A 344 14.74 7.88 -18.97
C LEU A 344 15.70 9.07 -18.88
N LEU A 345 15.65 9.79 -17.76
CA LEU A 345 16.52 10.95 -17.49
C LEU A 345 17.44 10.69 -16.30
N TYR A 346 18.74 10.96 -16.47
CA TYR A 346 19.73 10.95 -15.40
C TYR A 346 20.25 12.35 -15.11
N ASN A 347 20.45 12.64 -13.83
CA ASN A 347 21.25 13.76 -13.35
C ASN A 347 22.36 13.22 -12.47
N LEU A 348 23.55 13.09 -13.06
CA LEU A 348 24.71 12.52 -12.38
C LEU A 348 25.36 13.51 -11.38
N GLU A 349 25.07 14.81 -11.47
CA GLU A 349 25.64 15.80 -10.55
C GLU A 349 25.05 15.67 -9.14
N ASN A 350 23.73 15.43 -9.04
CA ASN A 350 23.05 15.24 -7.77
C ASN A 350 22.67 13.77 -7.48
N ASN A 351 23.09 12.85 -8.35
CA ASN A 351 22.78 11.41 -8.31
C ASN A 351 21.27 11.15 -8.28
N THR A 352 20.51 11.73 -9.22
CA THR A 352 19.07 11.47 -9.34
C THR A 352 18.70 10.93 -10.72
N PHE A 353 17.57 10.23 -10.79
CA PHE A 353 17.01 9.75 -12.06
C PHE A 353 15.49 9.61 -12.02
N GLY A 354 14.89 9.47 -13.19
CA GLY A 354 13.59 8.82 -13.29
C GLY A 354 12.97 8.90 -14.68
N PHE A 355 11.67 8.61 -14.71
CA PHE A 355 10.89 8.43 -15.93
C PHE A 355 9.72 9.40 -15.86
N PRO A 356 9.81 10.60 -16.44
CA PRO A 356 8.64 11.44 -16.61
C PRO A 356 7.62 10.72 -17.47
N ASP A 357 6.33 10.86 -17.14
CA ASP A 357 5.29 10.23 -17.94
C ASP A 357 5.36 10.79 -19.38
N LEU A 358 5.40 12.12 -19.55
CA LEU A 358 5.63 12.75 -20.86
C LEU A 358 6.75 13.79 -20.82
N ILE A 359 7.54 13.77 -21.89
CA ILE A 359 8.47 14.82 -22.26
C ILE A 359 7.96 15.40 -23.59
N VAL A 360 7.48 16.64 -23.57
CA VAL A 360 6.76 17.26 -24.70
C VAL A 360 7.55 18.42 -25.27
N ARG A 361 7.65 18.48 -26.59
CA ARG A 361 8.30 19.57 -27.31
C ARG A 361 7.55 20.87 -27.05
N SER A 362 8.27 21.90 -26.63
CA SER A 362 7.70 23.17 -26.14
C SER A 362 6.80 23.88 -27.15
N ASP A 363 7.22 23.98 -28.40
CA ASP A 363 6.44 24.55 -29.50
C ASP A 363 5.20 23.72 -29.89
N TYR A 364 5.18 22.44 -29.51
CA TYR A 364 4.06 21.52 -29.74
C TYR A 364 3.07 21.50 -28.57
N LEU A 365 3.44 22.03 -27.40
CA LEU A 365 2.65 21.92 -26.18
C LEU A 365 1.30 22.63 -26.28
N ASN A 366 1.27 23.80 -26.92
CA ASN A 366 0.03 24.55 -27.13
C ASN A 366 -0.85 23.86 -28.18
N GLU A 367 -0.27 23.23 -29.20
CA GLU A 367 -1.00 22.42 -30.19
C GLU A 367 -1.64 21.19 -29.55
N LEU A 368 -0.89 20.48 -28.69
CA LEU A 368 -1.36 19.30 -27.96
C LEU A 368 -2.61 19.57 -27.12
N LEU A 369 -2.77 20.79 -26.62
CA LEU A 369 -3.82 21.14 -25.67
C LEU A 369 -4.88 22.09 -26.21
N GLU A 370 -4.68 22.61 -27.42
CA GLU A 370 -5.61 23.53 -28.09
C GLU A 370 -5.81 24.86 -27.30
N TYR A 371 -4.83 25.27 -26.50
CA TYR A 371 -4.75 26.59 -25.86
C TYR A 371 -3.31 26.95 -25.49
N ASP A 372 -3.08 28.24 -25.21
CA ASP A 372 -1.76 28.75 -24.81
C ASP A 372 -1.42 28.34 -23.37
N VAL A 373 -0.69 27.24 -23.23
CA VAL A 373 -0.18 26.72 -21.96
C VAL A 373 1.07 27.48 -21.54
N ILE A 374 1.92 27.78 -22.51
CA ILE A 374 3.10 28.61 -22.39
C ILE A 374 3.06 29.72 -23.43
N SER A 375 3.75 30.83 -23.17
CA SER A 375 3.85 31.93 -24.13
C SER A 375 4.65 31.52 -25.38
N ASP A 376 4.40 32.17 -26.51
CA ASP A 376 5.16 31.97 -27.76
C ASP A 376 6.66 32.19 -27.59
N ASP A 377 7.06 33.16 -26.77
CA ASP A 377 8.47 33.44 -26.47
C ASP A 377 9.10 32.28 -25.71
N GLU A 378 8.39 31.75 -24.71
CA GLU A 378 8.81 30.56 -23.98
C GLU A 378 8.93 29.36 -24.93
N ALA A 379 7.94 29.12 -25.78
CA ALA A 379 7.92 28.00 -26.73
C ALA A 379 9.10 27.98 -27.72
N LYS A 380 9.67 29.14 -28.06
CA LYS A 380 10.77 29.30 -29.01
C LYS A 380 12.16 29.32 -28.38
N ILE A 381 12.28 29.10 -27.07
CA ILE A 381 13.59 28.99 -26.41
C ILE A 381 14.34 27.77 -26.99
N PRO A 382 15.54 27.95 -27.58
CA PRO A 382 16.32 26.85 -28.15
C PRO A 382 16.98 25.99 -27.07
N SER A 383 17.42 24.78 -27.43
CA SER A 383 18.23 23.92 -26.57
C SER A 383 19.70 23.89 -27.04
N PRO A 384 20.61 24.66 -26.43
CA PRO A 384 21.99 24.79 -26.89
C PRO A 384 22.77 23.47 -26.90
N ASN A 385 22.56 22.61 -25.91
CA ASN A 385 23.30 21.35 -25.80
C ASN A 385 22.87 20.30 -26.82
N LEU A 386 21.65 20.42 -27.37
CA LEU A 386 21.12 19.53 -28.40
C LEU A 386 21.17 20.16 -29.81
N ASN A 387 21.52 21.44 -29.91
CA ASN A 387 21.56 22.22 -31.16
C ASN A 387 20.22 22.19 -31.93
N ILE A 388 19.11 22.39 -31.21
CA ILE A 388 17.74 22.47 -31.74
C ILE A 388 17.11 23.82 -31.37
N ASN A 389 16.19 24.32 -32.21
CA ASN A 389 15.56 25.63 -32.08
C ASN A 389 14.31 25.67 -31.17
N PHE A 390 14.03 24.56 -30.49
CA PHE A 390 12.99 24.42 -29.47
C PHE A 390 13.59 23.70 -28.26
N HIS A 391 12.81 23.56 -27.21
CA HIS A 391 13.16 22.75 -26.04
C HIS A 391 12.03 21.80 -25.63
N TYR A 392 12.22 21.07 -24.53
CA TYR A 392 11.24 20.11 -24.03
C TYR A 392 10.74 20.48 -22.64
N LYS A 393 9.50 20.10 -22.31
CA LYS A 393 8.85 20.29 -21.01
C LYS A 393 8.43 18.96 -20.41
N ILE A 394 8.29 18.94 -19.08
CA ILE A 394 7.87 17.76 -18.31
C ILE A 394 6.36 17.84 -18.00
N ILE A 395 5.62 16.79 -18.33
CA ILE A 395 4.24 16.58 -17.89
C ILE A 395 4.15 15.22 -17.20
N ASP A 396 3.64 15.22 -15.97
CA ASP A 396 3.40 14.00 -15.19
C ASP A 396 1.89 13.72 -15.11
N ILE A 397 1.47 12.51 -15.43
CA ILE A 397 0.07 12.10 -15.46
C ILE A 397 -0.34 11.60 -14.08
N LYS A 398 -1.46 12.10 -13.56
CA LYS A 398 -1.96 11.70 -12.23
C LYS A 398 -3.45 11.43 -12.26
N HIS A 399 -3.82 10.22 -11.83
CA HIS A 399 -5.21 9.85 -11.55
C HIS A 399 -5.71 10.54 -10.27
N SER A 400 -5.78 11.87 -10.28
CA SER A 400 -6.13 12.73 -9.15
C SER A 400 -6.95 13.93 -9.61
N ASN A 401 -7.84 14.42 -8.73
CA ASN A 401 -8.50 15.70 -8.91
C ASN A 401 -7.54 16.81 -8.49
N ILE A 402 -7.21 17.72 -9.41
CA ILE A 402 -6.21 18.76 -9.22
C ILE A 402 -6.91 20.05 -8.78
N LYS A 403 -6.59 20.50 -7.57
CA LYS A 403 -7.09 21.77 -7.02
C LYS A 403 -6.21 22.92 -7.51
N LEU A 404 -6.77 23.80 -8.32
CA LEU A 404 -6.08 24.98 -8.85
C LEU A 404 -6.31 26.19 -7.94
N LYS A 405 -5.40 27.17 -8.01
CA LYS A 405 -5.53 28.49 -7.38
C LYS A 405 -6.70 29.25 -8.02
N ALA A 406 -7.05 30.40 -7.45
CA ALA A 406 -8.14 31.24 -7.94
C ALA A 406 -7.93 31.75 -9.39
N ASP A 407 -6.71 31.65 -9.92
CA ASP A 407 -6.38 31.92 -11.34
C ASP A 407 -6.80 30.80 -12.30
N GLY A 408 -7.18 29.62 -11.80
CA GLY A 408 -7.54 28.47 -12.62
C GLY A 408 -6.36 27.87 -13.41
N ILE A 409 -5.11 28.15 -13.03
CA ILE A 409 -3.89 27.74 -13.74
C ILE A 409 -2.94 27.00 -12.80
N HIS A 410 -2.56 27.62 -11.68
CA HIS A 410 -1.50 27.10 -10.81
C HIS A 410 -2.03 26.11 -9.79
N ILE A 411 -1.25 25.08 -9.46
CA ILE A 411 -1.69 24.02 -8.53
C ILE A 411 -1.50 24.45 -7.06
N THR A 412 -2.52 24.23 -6.24
CA THR A 412 -2.46 24.43 -4.77
C THR A 412 -1.71 23.30 -4.05
N ASN A 413 -1.10 23.61 -2.90
CA ASN A 413 -0.42 22.60 -2.08
C ASN A 413 -1.44 21.84 -1.22
N TYR A 414 -1.81 20.63 -1.64
CA TYR A 414 -2.75 19.76 -0.91
C TYR A 414 -2.43 18.27 -1.16
N ASP A 415 -2.73 17.39 -0.20
CA ASP A 415 -2.51 15.94 -0.28
C ASP A 415 -1.10 15.55 -0.82
N ASN A 416 -1.06 14.83 -1.95
CA ASN A 416 0.14 14.29 -2.56
C ASN A 416 0.86 15.31 -3.46
N ILE A 417 0.30 16.52 -3.67
CA ILE A 417 0.83 17.49 -4.64
C ILE A 417 2.28 17.85 -4.33
N ASN A 418 2.65 18.01 -3.05
CA ASN A 418 4.04 18.33 -2.67
C ASN A 418 5.03 17.24 -3.13
N ALA A 419 4.63 15.96 -3.06
CA ALA A 419 5.47 14.88 -3.56
C ALA A 419 5.57 14.90 -5.10
N TYR A 420 4.47 15.19 -5.80
CA TYR A 420 4.48 15.32 -7.26
C TYR A 420 5.33 16.51 -7.74
N LYS A 421 5.26 17.65 -7.03
CA LYS A 421 6.14 18.79 -7.28
C LYS A 421 7.61 18.39 -7.13
N GLY A 422 8.01 17.79 -6.01
CA GLY A 422 9.39 17.31 -5.84
C GLY A 422 9.85 16.34 -6.93
N GLN A 423 8.98 15.41 -7.34
CA GLN A 423 9.26 14.45 -8.41
C GLN A 423 9.50 15.15 -9.76
N ILE A 424 8.60 16.05 -10.15
CA ILE A 424 8.70 16.84 -11.38
C ILE A 424 9.93 17.76 -11.35
N TYR A 425 10.26 18.32 -10.19
CA TYR A 425 11.47 19.15 -10.03
C TYR A 425 12.74 18.34 -10.32
N ILE A 426 12.84 17.09 -9.85
CA ILE A 426 13.96 16.20 -10.19
C ILE A 426 14.05 15.97 -11.70
N TYR A 427 12.92 15.73 -12.37
CA TYR A 427 12.86 15.58 -13.83
C TYR A 427 13.34 16.82 -14.56
N ILE A 428 12.87 18.01 -14.15
CA ILE A 428 13.28 19.29 -14.73
C ILE A 428 14.79 19.52 -14.53
N CYS A 429 15.32 19.23 -13.34
CA CYS A 429 16.76 19.35 -13.08
C CYS A 429 17.60 18.47 -14.04
N ALA A 430 17.19 17.22 -14.28
CA ALA A 430 17.85 16.35 -15.23
C ALA A 430 17.70 16.86 -16.68
N LEU A 431 16.49 17.28 -17.06
CA LEU A 431 16.20 17.79 -18.39
C LEU A 431 16.98 19.08 -18.70
N ASN A 432 17.09 20.01 -17.76
CA ASN A 432 17.85 21.25 -17.90
C ASN A 432 19.32 20.99 -18.25
N LYS A 433 19.92 19.93 -17.68
CA LYS A 433 21.29 19.51 -18.01
C LYS A 433 21.41 19.00 -19.44
N ILE A 434 20.45 18.21 -19.90
CA ILE A 434 20.41 17.69 -21.27
C ILE A 434 20.23 18.83 -22.28
N LEU A 435 19.33 19.77 -21.99
CA LEU A 435 18.97 20.84 -22.92
C LEU A 435 19.97 22.02 -22.91
N GLY A 436 20.65 22.27 -21.79
CA GLY A 436 21.55 23.41 -21.61
C GLY A 436 20.82 24.72 -21.32
N ILE A 437 19.64 24.65 -20.71
CA ILE A 437 18.79 25.78 -20.33
C ILE A 437 18.27 25.61 -18.90
N ASP A 438 17.59 26.64 -18.38
CA ASP A 438 17.04 26.65 -17.03
C ASP A 438 15.50 26.80 -17.06
N ILE A 439 14.80 25.70 -17.35
CA ILE A 439 13.34 25.65 -17.27
C ILE A 439 12.89 25.62 -15.81
N LYS A 440 11.83 26.37 -15.51
CA LYS A 440 11.27 26.52 -14.16
C LYS A 440 9.82 26.07 -14.03
N LYS A 441 9.20 25.63 -15.13
CA LYS A 441 7.81 25.18 -15.15
C LYS A 441 7.71 23.70 -15.47
N GLY A 442 6.82 23.03 -14.75
CA GLY A 442 6.39 21.65 -15.03
C GLY A 442 4.89 21.53 -14.87
N PHE A 443 4.34 20.41 -15.34
CA PHE A 443 2.89 20.26 -15.46
C PHE A 443 2.40 18.94 -14.88
N ILE A 444 1.16 18.96 -14.35
CA ILE A 444 0.42 17.76 -14.00
C ILE A 444 -0.80 17.64 -14.90
N TRP A 445 -0.95 16.49 -15.55
CA TRP A 445 -2.17 16.10 -16.26
C TRP A 445 -3.06 15.30 -15.33
N GLY A 446 -4.00 16.01 -14.71
CA GLY A 446 -5.00 15.48 -13.81
C GLY A 446 -6.19 14.85 -14.52
N LYS A 447 -7.00 14.17 -13.72
CA LYS A 447 -8.24 13.50 -14.17
C LYS A 447 -9.46 14.43 -14.15
N LYS A 448 -9.36 15.51 -13.39
CA LYS A 448 -10.38 16.53 -13.10
C LYS A 448 -9.69 17.74 -12.49
N TYR A 449 -10.27 18.93 -12.66
CA TYR A 449 -9.78 20.15 -12.03
C TYR A 449 -10.90 20.90 -11.33
N ASN A 450 -10.59 21.57 -10.22
CA ASN A 450 -11.51 22.50 -9.59
C ASN A 450 -10.78 23.71 -9.01
N TYR A 451 -11.48 24.84 -8.96
CA TYR A 451 -11.01 26.07 -8.35
C TYR A 451 -12.18 26.95 -7.92
N GLU A 452 -11.90 27.90 -7.04
CA GLU A 452 -12.87 28.89 -6.59
C GLU A 452 -12.28 30.29 -6.79
N THR A 453 -13.06 31.17 -7.41
CA THR A 453 -12.68 32.58 -7.58
C THR A 453 -13.88 33.47 -7.34
N LYS A 454 -13.68 34.51 -6.51
CA LYS A 454 -14.73 35.46 -6.11
C LYS A 454 -16.01 34.79 -5.59
N GLY A 455 -15.87 33.68 -4.86
CA GLY A 455 -16.99 32.90 -4.29
C GLY A 455 -17.71 31.96 -5.27
N THR A 456 -17.32 31.95 -6.54
CA THR A 456 -17.87 31.03 -7.55
C THR A 456 -16.95 29.82 -7.71
N LYS A 457 -17.53 28.62 -7.62
CA LYS A 457 -16.83 27.34 -7.81
C LYS A 457 -16.89 26.89 -9.26
N TYR A 458 -15.75 26.48 -9.79
CA TYR A 458 -15.59 25.95 -11.13
C TYR A 458 -15.11 24.50 -11.06
N GLU A 459 -15.64 23.68 -11.96
CA GLU A 459 -15.32 22.28 -12.09
C GLU A 459 -15.09 21.94 -13.56
N ILE A 460 -13.93 21.38 -13.87
CA ILE A 460 -13.55 20.96 -15.22
C ILE A 460 -13.44 19.44 -15.21
N THR A 461 -14.36 18.77 -15.89
CA THR A 461 -14.45 17.30 -15.98
C THR A 461 -13.93 16.75 -17.31
N ASN A 462 -13.94 17.54 -18.38
CA ASN A 462 -13.19 17.25 -19.59
C ASN A 462 -11.72 17.62 -19.34
N PHE A 463 -10.89 16.62 -19.13
CA PHE A 463 -9.51 16.80 -18.69
C PHE A 463 -8.50 16.77 -19.83
N ILE A 464 -8.90 16.43 -21.07
CA ILE A 464 -7.97 16.35 -22.21
C ILE A 464 -7.27 17.70 -22.39
N ASN A 465 -8.02 18.79 -22.48
CA ASN A 465 -7.43 20.09 -22.83
C ASN A 465 -7.10 20.92 -21.58
N LYS A 466 -6.57 20.31 -20.52
CA LYS A 466 -6.21 21.05 -19.30
C LYS A 466 -5.01 20.45 -18.60
N LEU A 467 -4.10 21.32 -18.16
CA LEU A 467 -2.99 21.03 -17.26
C LEU A 467 -3.08 21.89 -16.01
N GLY A 468 -2.55 21.36 -14.90
CA GLY A 468 -2.15 22.16 -13.76
C GLY A 468 -0.69 22.59 -13.89
N VAL A 469 -0.40 23.87 -13.64
CA VAL A 469 0.95 24.43 -13.74
C VAL A 469 1.63 24.45 -12.38
N ILE A 470 2.90 24.02 -12.36
CA ILE A 470 3.84 24.22 -11.27
C ILE A 470 4.90 25.19 -11.75
N ASP A 471 5.12 26.28 -11.02
CA ASP A 471 6.06 27.34 -11.40
C ASP A 471 7.06 27.59 -10.28
N TYR A 472 8.26 27.01 -10.42
CA TYR A 472 9.31 27.06 -9.39
C TYR A 472 9.96 28.43 -9.22
N ASP A 473 9.67 29.42 -10.08
CA ASP A 473 10.09 30.81 -9.86
C ASP A 473 9.14 31.56 -8.91
N ASN A 474 7.91 31.07 -8.76
CA ASN A 474 6.94 31.63 -7.84
C ASN A 474 7.31 31.30 -6.37
N THR A 475 7.10 32.26 -5.47
CA THR A 475 7.40 32.16 -4.03
C THR A 475 6.75 30.98 -3.30
N ASP A 476 5.65 30.44 -3.82
CA ASP A 476 4.96 29.31 -3.20
C ASP A 476 5.61 27.97 -3.53
N ASP A 477 5.98 27.76 -4.79
CA ASP A 477 6.50 26.49 -5.29
C ASP A 477 8.02 26.39 -5.10
N SER A 478 8.72 27.53 -5.04
CA SER A 478 10.16 27.57 -4.74
C SER A 478 10.49 26.94 -3.37
N LYS A 479 9.57 27.00 -2.39
CA LYS A 479 9.71 26.31 -1.10
C LYS A 479 9.82 24.78 -1.22
N CYS A 480 9.32 24.22 -2.32
CA CYS A 480 9.41 22.78 -2.60
C CYS A 480 10.82 22.36 -2.99
N ILE A 481 11.66 23.28 -3.48
CA ILE A 481 13.02 22.99 -3.95
C ILE A 481 13.88 22.50 -2.79
N ASP A 482 14.00 23.29 -1.72
CA ASP A 482 14.83 22.94 -0.57
C ASP A 482 14.36 21.64 0.08
N LYS A 483 13.03 21.44 0.19
CA LYS A 483 12.46 20.20 0.70
C LYS A 483 12.82 18.99 -0.18
N THR A 484 12.86 19.18 -1.50
CA THR A 484 13.24 18.13 -2.46
C THR A 484 14.73 17.78 -2.33
N LEU A 485 15.59 18.78 -2.20
CA LEU A 485 17.03 18.57 -1.99
C LEU A 485 17.29 17.84 -0.66
N ASN A 486 16.63 18.26 0.42
CA ASN A 486 16.70 17.56 1.71
C ASN A 486 16.17 16.13 1.61
N ALA A 487 15.12 15.88 0.83
CA ALA A 487 14.60 14.53 0.61
C ALA A 487 15.59 13.62 -0.15
N ILE A 488 16.32 14.16 -1.13
CA ILE A 488 17.38 13.42 -1.84
C ILE A 488 18.48 13.03 -0.85
N GLU A 489 18.95 13.98 -0.04
CA GLU A 489 19.99 13.73 0.97
C GLU A 489 19.51 12.80 2.08
N TRP A 490 18.22 12.86 2.44
CA TRP A 490 17.60 11.90 3.34
C TRP A 490 17.70 10.48 2.81
N VAL A 491 17.29 10.22 1.56
CA VAL A 491 17.36 8.87 0.97
C VAL A 491 18.80 8.36 0.94
N LYS A 492 19.77 9.21 0.59
CA LYS A 492 21.20 8.84 0.62
C LYS A 492 21.66 8.50 2.04
N SER A 493 21.31 9.34 3.01
CA SER A 493 21.66 9.16 4.43
C SER A 493 21.06 7.88 5.00
N VAL A 494 19.80 7.57 4.66
CA VAL A 494 19.14 6.33 5.08
C VAL A 494 19.96 5.14 4.63
N ARG A 495 20.46 5.11 3.39
CA ARG A 495 21.26 4.00 2.86
C ARG A 495 22.66 3.92 3.46
N SER A 496 23.34 5.06 3.59
CA SER A 496 24.75 5.11 4.01
C SER A 496 24.94 4.99 5.53
N GLU A 497 24.10 5.68 6.30
CA GLU A 497 24.25 5.89 7.74
C GLU A 497 23.12 5.25 8.57
N GLY A 498 21.96 4.97 7.95
CA GLY A 498 20.73 4.60 8.66
C GLY A 498 20.88 3.43 9.63
N LYS A 499 21.76 2.47 9.31
CA LYS A 499 22.08 1.30 10.15
C LYS A 499 22.56 1.66 11.56
N TYR A 500 23.09 2.86 11.76
CA TYR A 500 23.55 3.35 13.07
C TYR A 500 22.48 4.10 13.86
N TRP A 501 21.33 4.42 13.25
CA TRP A 501 20.27 5.15 13.91
C TRP A 501 19.39 4.22 14.74
N LYS A 502 18.86 4.74 15.84
CA LYS A 502 17.95 4.03 16.75
C LYS A 502 16.62 4.77 16.84
N LEU A 503 15.53 4.01 17.02
CA LEU A 503 14.18 4.58 17.22
C LEU A 503 13.87 4.88 18.69
N LEU A 504 14.53 4.18 19.62
CA LEU A 504 14.33 4.26 21.06
C LEU A 504 15.63 4.57 21.81
N PRO A 505 15.56 5.15 23.03
CA PRO A 505 14.35 5.60 23.76
C PRO A 505 13.71 6.86 23.16
N ILE A 506 14.47 7.62 22.38
CA ILE A 506 14.02 8.74 21.55
C ILE A 506 14.63 8.52 20.17
N PRO A 507 13.92 8.80 19.07
CA PRO A 507 14.47 8.64 17.74
C PRO A 507 15.75 9.47 17.55
N TYR A 508 16.78 8.85 16.97
CA TYR A 508 18.12 9.43 16.80
C TYR A 508 18.13 10.78 16.07
N ARG A 509 17.14 11.00 15.20
CA ARG A 509 16.94 12.24 14.44
C ARG A 509 15.47 12.52 14.22
N SER A 510 15.16 13.77 13.88
CA SER A 510 13.80 14.29 13.68
C SER A 510 12.95 13.50 12.68
N GLU A 511 13.58 13.00 11.61
CA GLU A 511 12.93 12.29 10.52
C GLU A 511 12.41 10.91 10.94
N LEU A 512 12.92 10.37 12.04
CA LEU A 512 12.52 9.07 12.57
C LEU A 512 11.32 9.16 13.52
N PHE A 513 10.79 10.36 13.78
CA PHE A 513 9.54 10.51 14.54
C PHE A 513 8.33 10.21 13.66
N PRO A 514 7.40 9.33 14.10
CA PRO A 514 6.27 8.93 13.28
C PRO A 514 5.29 10.09 13.10
N ASN A 515 4.76 10.27 11.90
CA ASN A 515 3.62 11.16 11.68
C ASN A 515 2.30 10.39 11.86
N MET A 516 1.66 10.51 13.02
CA MET A 516 0.46 9.72 13.36
C MET A 516 -0.79 10.14 12.57
N ASN A 517 -0.75 11.29 11.90
CA ASN A 517 -1.83 11.76 11.02
C ASN A 517 -1.77 11.11 9.61
N ASN A 518 -0.66 10.45 9.24
CA ASN A 518 -0.54 9.82 7.94
C ASN A 518 -1.28 8.47 7.89
N GLU A 519 -2.39 8.41 7.14
CA GLU A 519 -3.18 7.18 6.93
C GLU A 519 -2.63 6.25 5.85
N LYS A 520 -1.65 6.70 5.05
CA LYS A 520 -1.07 5.96 3.90
C LYS A 520 0.21 5.21 4.25
N ASP A 521 0.34 4.77 5.51
CA ASP A 521 1.53 4.10 6.08
C ASP A 521 1.50 2.56 6.00
N THR A 522 0.55 2.01 5.24
CA THR A 522 0.46 0.58 4.86
C THR A 522 0.78 -0.41 5.99
N ILE A 523 1.83 -1.21 5.83
CA ILE A 523 2.28 -2.27 6.75
C ILE A 523 3.00 -1.71 7.99
N TYR A 524 3.43 -0.45 7.95
CA TYR A 524 4.21 0.20 9.01
C TYR A 524 3.34 0.86 10.08
N ARG A 525 2.01 0.87 9.92
CA ARG A 525 1.08 1.40 10.93
C ARG A 525 1.33 0.78 12.31
N TYR A 526 1.56 -0.53 12.37
CA TYR A 526 1.77 -1.25 13.63
C TYR A 526 3.02 -0.75 14.37
N VAL A 527 4.18 -0.74 13.72
CA VAL A 527 5.43 -0.24 14.34
C VAL A 527 5.35 1.25 14.69
N LYS A 528 4.63 2.06 13.92
CA LYS A 528 4.37 3.47 14.29
C LYS A 528 3.53 3.59 15.55
N GLU A 529 2.51 2.75 15.71
CA GLU A 529 1.71 2.70 16.94
C GLU A 529 2.53 2.22 18.15
N GLU A 530 3.41 1.24 17.97
CA GLU A 530 4.37 0.83 19.02
C GLU A 530 5.31 1.97 19.39
N LEU A 531 5.88 2.65 18.39
CA LEU A 531 6.80 3.77 18.61
C LEU A 531 6.10 4.92 19.34
N ASN A 532 4.91 5.32 18.87
CA ASN A 532 4.07 6.33 19.51
C ASN A 532 3.78 6.00 20.99
N LYS A 533 3.49 4.74 21.33
CA LYS A 533 3.27 4.33 22.73
C LYS A 533 4.51 4.50 23.60
N ASN A 534 5.70 4.28 23.03
CA ASN A 534 6.96 4.39 23.76
C ASN A 534 7.44 5.83 23.93
N ILE A 535 7.31 6.67 22.89
CA ILE A 535 7.84 8.04 22.87
C ILE A 535 6.80 9.10 23.23
N TYR A 536 5.52 8.73 23.25
CA TYR A 536 4.38 9.63 23.39
C TYR A 536 4.41 10.73 22.31
N GLU A 537 4.19 10.30 21.07
CA GLU A 537 4.36 11.14 19.88
C GLU A 537 3.33 12.29 19.80
N ILE A 538 3.82 13.53 19.64
CA ILE A 538 3.01 14.75 19.64
C ILE A 538 1.97 14.77 18.51
N THR A 539 2.28 14.23 17.34
CA THR A 539 1.33 14.20 16.21
C THR A 539 0.10 13.32 16.45
N ASN A 540 0.02 12.59 17.57
CA ASN A 540 -1.16 11.83 17.95
C ASN A 540 -2.23 12.69 18.65
N ILE A 541 -1.90 13.92 19.06
CA ILE A 541 -2.82 14.85 19.72
C ILE A 541 -3.74 15.50 18.67
N TRP A 542 -5.00 15.69 19.02
CA TRP A 542 -5.99 16.43 18.24
C TRP A 542 -5.44 17.79 17.76
N HIS A 543 -5.60 18.08 16.47
CA HIS A 543 -5.10 19.30 15.81
C HIS A 543 -3.58 19.53 15.87
N CYS A 544 -2.78 18.54 16.26
CA CYS A 544 -1.31 18.65 16.24
C CYS A 544 -0.72 17.84 15.09
N GLY A 545 0.00 18.52 14.19
CA GLY A 545 0.75 17.91 13.09
C GLY A 545 2.26 18.04 13.25
N VAL A 546 3.00 17.71 12.20
CA VAL A 546 4.47 17.77 12.18
C VAL A 546 4.98 19.17 12.52
N LYS A 547 4.28 20.22 12.07
CA LYS A 547 4.60 21.61 12.43
C LYS A 547 4.59 21.86 13.95
N GLN A 548 3.55 21.37 14.66
CA GLN A 548 3.44 21.52 16.12
C GLN A 548 4.52 20.73 16.84
N ARG A 549 4.81 19.51 16.37
CA ARG A 549 5.92 18.69 16.87
C ARG A 549 7.27 19.41 16.73
N GLU A 550 7.57 19.94 15.54
CA GLU A 550 8.82 20.66 15.29
C GLU A 550 8.96 21.90 16.18
N PHE A 551 7.86 22.63 16.40
CA PHE A 551 7.87 23.76 17.33
C PHE A 551 8.17 23.32 18.76
N ALA A 552 7.61 22.21 19.22
CA ALA A 552 7.92 21.64 20.54
C ALA A 552 9.38 21.15 20.64
N HIS A 553 9.89 20.47 19.60
CA HIS A 553 11.27 19.99 19.56
C HIS A 553 12.29 21.13 19.64
N LYS A 554 12.01 22.29 19.03
CA LYS A 554 12.82 23.50 19.16
C LYS A 554 12.92 24.02 20.60
N ASN A 555 11.93 23.68 21.44
CA ASN A 555 11.90 23.97 22.87
C ASN A 555 12.37 22.79 23.73
N ASN A 556 13.06 21.79 23.14
CA ASN A 556 13.52 20.56 23.78
C ASN A 556 12.39 19.69 24.38
N ILE A 557 11.18 19.76 23.81
CA ILE A 557 10.03 18.97 24.23
C ILE A 557 9.75 17.93 23.13
N PHE A 558 10.05 16.66 23.40
CA PHE A 558 9.97 15.56 22.42
C PHE A 558 8.79 14.60 22.64
N SER A 559 7.99 14.86 23.67
CA SER A 559 6.98 13.93 24.17
C SER A 559 5.75 14.70 24.61
N TRP A 560 4.56 14.25 24.22
CA TRP A 560 3.34 14.83 24.79
C TRP A 560 3.19 14.50 26.27
N ASN A 561 3.91 13.51 26.81
CA ASN A 561 3.86 13.21 28.23
C ASN A 561 4.80 14.11 29.07
N ASP A 562 5.58 14.98 28.42
CA ASP A 562 6.37 16.01 29.10
C ASP A 562 5.44 17.03 29.78
N LYS A 563 5.71 17.34 31.05
CA LYS A 563 4.96 18.34 31.84
C LYS A 563 4.97 19.74 31.20
N ASN A 564 6.02 20.07 30.45
CA ASN A 564 6.16 21.35 29.76
C ASN A 564 5.47 21.37 28.39
N CYS A 565 5.04 20.22 27.87
CA CYS A 565 4.30 20.15 26.62
C CYS A 565 2.89 20.74 26.83
N ASN A 566 2.55 21.80 26.12
CA ASN A 566 1.23 22.42 26.11
C ASN A 566 1.00 23.10 24.74
N SER A 567 -0.20 23.62 24.53
CA SER A 567 -0.58 24.26 23.28
C SER A 567 0.37 25.41 22.88
N ALA A 568 0.79 26.23 23.85
CA ALA A 568 1.74 27.33 23.62
C ALA A 568 3.14 26.82 23.26
N SER A 569 3.63 25.78 23.95
CA SER A 569 4.91 25.14 23.64
C SER A 569 4.90 24.37 22.31
N MET A 570 3.72 24.19 21.70
CA MET A 570 3.51 23.65 20.34
C MET A 570 3.24 24.76 19.31
N GLY A 571 3.34 26.03 19.69
CA GLY A 571 3.24 27.18 18.79
C GLY A 571 1.81 27.54 18.40
N LEU A 572 0.82 27.16 19.21
CA LEU A 572 -0.59 27.51 18.98
C LEU A 572 -0.97 28.81 19.69
N ASN A 573 -1.75 29.64 19.01
CA ASN A 573 -2.34 30.85 19.59
C ASN A 573 -3.46 30.47 20.56
N LYS A 574 -3.63 31.26 21.63
CA LYS A 574 -4.68 31.06 22.63
C LYS A 574 -6.06 31.21 21.99
N ASN A 575 -6.83 30.13 21.98
CA ASN A 575 -8.22 30.04 21.51
C ASN A 575 -8.86 28.74 22.03
N LYS A 576 -10.11 28.47 21.63
CA LYS A 576 -10.82 27.24 22.03
C LYS A 576 -10.07 25.95 21.65
N THR A 577 -9.41 25.90 20.49
CA THR A 577 -8.62 24.73 20.08
C THR A 577 -7.44 24.50 20.99
N SER A 578 -6.69 25.55 21.34
CA SER A 578 -5.57 25.44 22.28
C SER A 578 -6.03 24.99 23.67
N ASP A 579 -7.17 25.51 24.14
CA ASP A 579 -7.76 25.13 25.44
C ASP A 579 -8.18 23.66 25.47
N THR A 580 -8.80 23.18 24.40
CA THR A 580 -9.16 21.77 24.24
C THR A 580 -7.92 20.87 24.22
N ILE A 581 -6.86 21.28 23.52
CA ILE A 581 -5.59 20.54 23.48
C ILE A 581 -5.00 20.44 24.89
N ASP A 582 -4.96 21.55 25.63
CA ASP A 582 -4.44 21.54 27.00
C ASP A 582 -5.30 20.67 27.93
N ALA A 583 -6.63 20.66 27.76
CA ALA A 583 -7.53 19.77 28.49
C ALA A 583 -7.28 18.28 28.15
N ILE A 584 -7.02 17.96 26.87
CA ILE A 584 -6.64 16.60 26.43
C ILE A 584 -5.33 16.18 27.11
N LEU A 585 -4.32 17.06 27.12
CA LEU A 585 -3.03 16.78 27.73
C LEU A 585 -3.16 16.58 29.24
N ASP A 586 -3.88 17.49 29.91
CA ASP A 586 -4.10 17.44 31.35
C ASP A 586 -4.78 16.14 31.78
N ILE A 587 -5.92 15.76 31.18
CA ILE A 587 -6.63 14.52 31.55
C ILE A 587 -5.76 13.27 31.34
N ASN A 588 -4.88 13.26 30.33
CA ASN A 588 -4.06 12.09 29.99
C ASN A 588 -2.78 11.95 30.82
N ARG A 589 -2.36 12.99 31.55
CA ARG A 589 -1.15 12.98 32.41
C ARG A 589 -1.44 12.72 33.89
N GLN A 590 -2.71 12.61 34.28
CA GLN A 590 -3.13 12.57 35.68
C GLN A 590 -3.84 11.26 36.09
N ASN A 591 -3.72 10.94 37.38
CA ASN A 591 -4.28 9.83 38.18
C ASN A 591 -5.80 9.77 38.48
N ILE A 592 -6.46 10.92 38.50
CA ILE A 592 -7.64 11.21 39.33
C ILE A 592 -8.93 11.04 38.53
N ASP A 593 -9.10 11.83 37.48
CA ASP A 593 -10.34 11.88 36.70
C ASP A 593 -10.24 10.98 35.46
N ILE A 594 -11.34 10.33 35.07
CA ILE A 594 -11.39 9.57 33.81
C ILE A 594 -11.95 10.43 32.68
N ILE A 595 -12.86 11.36 32.99
CA ILE A 595 -13.58 12.18 32.01
C ILE A 595 -13.80 13.58 32.57
N ARG A 596 -13.62 14.60 31.72
CA ARG A 596 -13.94 16.01 31.99
C ARG A 596 -14.68 16.63 30.79
N PRO A 597 -15.52 17.66 30.99
CA PRO A 597 -15.96 18.17 32.30
C PRO A 597 -16.89 17.20 33.03
N SER A 598 -17.14 17.44 34.32
CA SER A 598 -18.08 16.66 35.11
C SER A 598 -19.54 16.84 34.66
N LYS A 599 -19.87 18.04 34.15
CA LYS A 599 -21.18 18.41 33.63
C LYS A 599 -21.05 18.94 32.20
N ILE A 600 -21.89 18.43 31.30
CA ILE A 600 -21.91 18.78 29.87
C ILE A 600 -23.10 19.70 29.60
N ASN A 601 -22.89 20.94 29.15
CA ASN A 601 -23.97 21.91 28.95
C ASN A 601 -24.34 22.10 27.47
N PHE A 602 -23.38 21.93 26.56
CA PHE A 602 -23.54 22.16 25.13
C PHE A 602 -24.74 21.42 24.56
N GLU A 603 -25.73 22.17 24.06
CA GLU A 603 -26.96 21.67 23.43
C GLU A 603 -27.68 20.59 24.27
N ARG A 604 -27.50 20.55 25.61
CA ARG A 604 -27.92 19.43 26.48
C ARG A 604 -29.37 19.03 26.29
N ASN A 605 -30.28 20.01 26.19
CA ASN A 605 -31.72 19.80 26.00
C ASN A 605 -32.06 19.11 24.66
N LEU A 606 -31.16 19.15 23.68
CA LEU A 606 -31.38 18.50 22.40
C LEU A 606 -31.09 17.00 22.49
N TRP A 607 -30.08 16.55 23.22
CA TRP A 607 -29.64 15.14 23.16
C TRP A 607 -29.91 14.34 24.44
N ILE A 608 -30.13 14.98 25.60
CA ILE A 608 -30.30 14.24 26.87
C ILE A 608 -31.56 13.37 26.89
N ASN A 609 -32.71 13.95 26.55
CA ASN A 609 -34.01 13.29 26.59
C ASN A 609 -34.69 13.50 25.24
N PRO A 610 -35.02 12.41 24.50
CA PRO A 610 -35.80 12.55 23.29
C PRO A 610 -37.19 13.10 23.65
N LYS A 611 -37.79 13.89 22.75
CA LYS A 611 -39.18 14.34 22.95
C LYS A 611 -40.12 13.13 22.98
N SER A 612 -41.31 13.32 23.57
CA SER A 612 -42.29 12.23 23.73
C SER A 612 -42.69 11.59 22.40
N ASN A 613 -42.65 12.33 21.28
CA ASN A 613 -42.94 11.85 19.93
C ASN A 613 -41.70 11.38 19.14
N GLU A 614 -40.50 11.48 19.71
CA GLU A 614 -39.23 11.09 19.07
C GLU A 614 -38.78 9.69 19.50
N MET A 615 -38.09 9.02 18.59
CA MET A 615 -37.35 7.78 18.84
C MET A 615 -35.90 7.96 18.43
N GLU A 616 -34.98 7.49 19.26
CA GLU A 616 -33.54 7.59 19.03
C GLU A 616 -33.05 6.38 18.24
N PHE A 617 -32.28 6.66 17.19
CA PHE A 617 -31.58 5.70 16.35
C PHE A 617 -30.11 6.09 16.26
N TYR A 618 -29.22 5.12 16.07
CA TYR A 618 -27.79 5.30 15.90
C TYR A 618 -27.43 4.75 14.53
N LEU A 619 -26.87 5.60 13.68
CA LEU A 619 -26.77 5.39 12.25
C LEU A 619 -25.32 5.46 11.81
N ASP A 620 -24.91 4.49 11.00
CA ASP A 620 -23.61 4.47 10.35
C ASP A 620 -23.75 3.95 8.91
N PHE A 621 -23.03 4.57 7.97
CA PHE A 621 -23.05 4.21 6.56
C PHE A 621 -21.68 3.73 6.10
N GLU A 622 -21.65 2.63 5.35
CA GLU A 622 -20.45 2.25 4.59
C GLU A 622 -20.63 2.62 3.12
N THR A 623 -19.57 3.18 2.52
CA THR A 623 -19.61 3.73 1.16
C THR A 623 -18.58 3.06 0.24
N LEU A 624 -18.92 2.98 -1.05
CA LEU A 624 -17.99 2.70 -2.14
C LEU A 624 -17.56 4.04 -2.76
N ASN A 625 -16.33 4.15 -3.25
CA ASN A 625 -15.81 5.39 -3.84
C ASN A 625 -15.61 5.26 -5.36
N SER A 626 -15.80 6.37 -6.09
CA SER A 626 -15.73 6.48 -7.55
C SER A 626 -14.33 6.31 -8.15
N ASN A 627 -13.29 6.20 -7.33
CA ASN A 627 -11.92 5.97 -7.80
C ASN A 627 -11.69 4.54 -8.32
N PHE A 628 -12.64 3.63 -8.11
CA PHE A 628 -12.59 2.27 -8.63
C PHE A 628 -13.54 2.16 -9.84
N GLY A 629 -13.00 1.78 -11.01
CA GLY A 629 -13.80 1.55 -12.23
C GLY A 629 -14.06 2.79 -13.09
N SER A 630 -13.15 3.76 -13.12
CA SER A 630 -13.23 4.89 -14.04
C SER A 630 -13.08 4.43 -15.50
N ILE A 631 -14.08 4.67 -16.34
CA ILE A 631 -13.99 4.43 -17.78
C ILE A 631 -13.77 5.79 -18.45
N ILE A 632 -12.72 5.91 -19.25
CA ILE A 632 -12.51 7.10 -20.08
C ILE A 632 -13.28 6.92 -21.39
N LYS A 633 -14.21 7.82 -21.68
CA LYS A 633 -14.93 7.84 -22.95
C LYS A 633 -14.96 9.28 -23.49
N ASP A 634 -14.49 9.45 -24.71
CA ASP A 634 -14.50 10.73 -25.44
C ASP A 634 -13.93 11.93 -24.64
N GLY A 635 -12.85 11.70 -23.88
CA GLY A 635 -12.19 12.74 -23.07
C GLY A 635 -12.88 13.14 -21.77
N ILE A 636 -13.97 12.47 -21.45
CA ILE A 636 -14.65 12.57 -20.17
C ILE A 636 -14.34 11.29 -19.41
N ILE A 637 -13.90 11.43 -18.16
CA ILE A 637 -13.96 10.29 -17.25
C ILE A 637 -15.43 10.12 -16.92
N SER A 638 -16.09 9.21 -17.62
CA SER A 638 -17.38 8.71 -17.17
C SER A 638 -17.07 7.88 -15.92
N TYR A 639 -17.25 8.52 -14.78
CA TYR A 639 -17.56 7.77 -13.59
C TYR A 639 -18.91 7.14 -13.89
N ASP A 640 -18.96 5.83 -13.90
CA ASP A 640 -20.14 5.20 -13.36
C ASP A 640 -20.28 5.83 -11.95
N ASN A 641 -21.40 6.49 -11.65
CA ASN A 641 -21.59 7.40 -10.49
C ASN A 641 -21.55 6.65 -9.13
N ASN A 642 -20.61 5.72 -8.99
CA ASN A 642 -20.52 4.58 -8.11
C ASN A 642 -20.10 4.96 -6.68
N GLN A 643 -20.39 6.18 -6.24
CA GLN A 643 -20.27 6.56 -4.84
C GLN A 643 -21.46 6.01 -4.03
N TYR A 644 -21.68 4.71 -4.06
CA TYR A 644 -22.84 4.10 -3.42
C TYR A 644 -22.65 4.04 -1.91
N ILE A 645 -23.70 4.34 -1.16
CA ILE A 645 -23.88 3.78 0.18
C ILE A 645 -24.25 2.31 -0.07
N PHE A 646 -23.36 1.39 0.28
CA PHE A 646 -23.60 -0.04 0.06
C PHE A 646 -24.12 -0.74 1.31
N MET A 647 -23.97 -0.12 2.48
CA MET A 647 -24.49 -0.63 3.75
C MET A 647 -25.06 0.50 4.60
N ILE A 648 -26.21 0.24 5.22
CA ILE A 648 -26.82 1.08 6.25
C ILE A 648 -26.92 0.26 7.53
N GLY A 649 -26.16 0.65 8.54
CA GLY A 649 -26.30 0.17 9.91
C GLY A 649 -27.22 1.08 10.69
N VAL A 650 -28.24 0.50 11.35
CA VAL A 650 -29.06 1.25 12.28
C VAL A 650 -29.33 0.45 13.54
N GLY A 651 -29.04 1.06 14.68
CA GLY A 651 -29.34 0.50 16.00
C GLY A 651 -30.28 1.39 16.81
N PHE A 652 -31.05 0.78 17.71
CA PHE A 652 -31.93 1.46 18.65
C PHE A 652 -32.15 0.61 19.89
N ALA A 653 -32.76 1.18 20.93
CA ALA A 653 -33.09 0.45 22.15
C ALA A 653 -34.58 0.49 22.46
N ILE A 654 -35.14 -0.67 22.81
CA ILE A 654 -36.49 -0.80 23.38
C ILE A 654 -36.33 -1.38 24.78
N LYS A 655 -36.83 -0.68 25.81
CA LYS A 655 -36.69 -1.09 27.23
C LYS A 655 -35.22 -1.43 27.58
N ASN A 656 -34.29 -0.57 27.17
CA ASN A 656 -32.83 -0.73 27.31
C ASN A 656 -32.20 -1.95 26.62
N LYS A 657 -32.97 -2.70 25.82
CA LYS A 657 -32.43 -3.80 25.01
C LYS A 657 -32.02 -3.27 23.64
N TRP A 658 -30.74 -3.42 23.31
CA TRP A 658 -30.18 -3.06 22.01
C TRP A 658 -30.71 -3.96 20.90
N ILE A 659 -31.09 -3.35 19.79
CA ILE A 659 -31.53 -3.99 18.56
C ILE A 659 -30.76 -3.34 17.42
N PHE A 660 -30.09 -4.15 16.61
CA PHE A 660 -29.37 -3.70 15.43
C PHE A 660 -30.00 -4.29 14.16
N LYS A 661 -30.03 -3.49 13.10
CA LYS A 661 -30.46 -3.90 11.78
C LYS A 661 -29.49 -3.32 10.74
N THR A 662 -29.02 -4.19 9.85
CA THR A 662 -28.27 -3.78 8.66
C THR A 662 -29.11 -3.94 7.40
N PHE A 663 -28.85 -3.06 6.43
CA PHE A 663 -29.34 -3.12 5.05
C PHE A 663 -28.13 -3.08 4.13
N ILE A 664 -28.12 -3.93 3.11
CA ILE A 664 -26.96 -4.09 2.22
C ILE A 664 -27.46 -4.08 0.78
N MET A 665 -26.69 -3.41 -0.07
CA MET A 665 -26.89 -3.35 -1.51
C MET A 665 -26.50 -4.70 -2.13
N ASN A 666 -27.30 -5.27 -3.04
CA ASN A 666 -27.01 -6.61 -3.57
C ASN A 666 -25.91 -6.62 -4.65
N ASN A 667 -25.81 -5.57 -5.46
CA ASN A 667 -24.77 -5.36 -6.46
C ASN A 667 -24.49 -3.86 -6.64
N LYS A 668 -23.40 -3.48 -7.30
CA LYS A 668 -23.04 -2.08 -7.56
C LYS A 668 -23.98 -1.45 -8.60
N SER A 669 -25.16 -1.02 -8.16
CA SER A 669 -26.09 -0.29 -9.02
C SER A 669 -26.95 0.70 -8.24
N ASN A 670 -27.31 1.79 -8.91
CA ASN A 670 -28.19 2.81 -8.35
C ASN A 670 -29.59 2.26 -7.99
N LEU A 671 -30.07 1.27 -8.76
CA LEU A 671 -31.33 0.59 -8.46
C LEU A 671 -31.25 -0.19 -7.13
N GLU A 672 -30.15 -0.89 -6.86
CA GLU A 672 -30.00 -1.62 -5.61
C GLU A 672 -29.75 -0.70 -4.42
N GLU A 673 -29.06 0.44 -4.60
CA GLU A 673 -28.93 1.49 -3.58
C GLU A 673 -30.32 2.06 -3.19
N THR A 674 -31.14 2.43 -4.17
CA THR A 674 -32.51 2.94 -3.93
C THR A 674 -33.43 1.87 -3.30
N ASN A 675 -33.33 0.61 -3.75
CA ASN A 675 -34.05 -0.52 -3.14
C ASN A 675 -33.65 -0.71 -1.66
N MET A 676 -32.37 -0.58 -1.33
CA MET A 676 -31.87 -0.66 0.05
C MET A 676 -32.44 0.47 0.92
N PHE A 677 -32.43 1.71 0.42
CA PHE A 677 -33.03 2.85 1.12
C PHE A 677 -34.54 2.73 1.30
N SER A 678 -35.27 2.17 0.33
CA SER A 678 -36.71 1.90 0.46
C SER A 678 -37.01 0.90 1.59
N LYS A 679 -36.20 -0.17 1.69
CA LYS A 679 -36.30 -1.15 2.78
C LYS A 679 -35.96 -0.53 4.14
N PHE A 680 -34.90 0.28 4.20
CA PHE A 680 -34.52 1.03 5.39
C PHE A 680 -35.67 1.95 5.84
N ASN A 681 -36.22 2.75 4.92
CA ASN A 681 -37.33 3.66 5.21
C ASN A 681 -38.58 2.94 5.73
N THR A 682 -38.95 1.84 5.07
CA THR A 682 -40.10 1.02 5.49
C THR A 682 -39.89 0.47 6.89
N TYR A 683 -38.67 0.03 7.21
CA TYR A 683 -38.33 -0.48 8.53
C TYR A 683 -38.42 0.61 9.60
N ILE A 684 -37.83 1.79 9.38
CA ILE A 684 -37.89 2.91 10.33
C ILE A 684 -39.35 3.34 10.58
N ASN A 685 -40.13 3.52 9.51
CA ASN A 685 -41.56 3.87 9.63
C ASN A 685 -42.35 2.83 10.42
N LYS A 686 -42.07 1.54 10.22
CA LYS A 686 -42.68 0.46 11.00
C LYS A 686 -42.31 0.57 12.48
N ILE A 687 -41.03 0.74 12.80
CA ILE A 687 -40.57 0.85 14.19
C ILE A 687 -41.18 2.07 14.89
N LEU A 688 -41.26 3.21 14.20
CA LEU A 688 -41.94 4.40 14.73
C LEU A 688 -43.42 4.12 15.02
N LYS A 689 -44.14 3.50 14.08
CA LYS A 689 -45.55 3.14 14.24
C LYS A 689 -45.76 2.18 15.42
N ASP A 690 -44.97 1.11 15.50
CA ASP A 690 -45.06 0.08 16.54
C ASP A 690 -44.80 0.66 17.94
N ASN A 691 -43.98 1.71 18.04
CA ASN A 691 -43.65 2.39 19.29
C ASN A 691 -44.45 3.69 19.53
N LYS A 692 -45.46 4.00 18.69
CA LYS A 692 -46.28 5.22 18.76
C LYS A 692 -45.46 6.52 18.72
N LYS A 693 -44.41 6.54 17.91
CA LYS A 693 -43.52 7.69 17.67
C LYS A 693 -43.76 8.26 16.28
N LYS A 694 -43.40 9.53 16.08
CA LYS A 694 -43.60 10.26 14.82
C LYS A 694 -42.29 10.70 14.15
N VAL A 695 -41.21 10.83 14.93
CA VAL A 695 -39.94 11.38 14.45
C VAL A 695 -38.82 10.39 14.74
N ALA A 696 -37.99 10.11 13.74
CA ALA A 696 -36.77 9.33 13.88
C ALA A 696 -35.59 10.30 14.04
N LYS A 697 -34.93 10.24 15.19
CA LYS A 697 -33.73 11.02 15.48
C LYS A 697 -32.49 10.15 15.34
N PHE A 698 -31.74 10.35 14.28
CA PHE A 698 -30.50 9.64 13.96
C PHE A 698 -29.30 10.35 14.59
N TYR A 699 -28.72 9.72 15.59
CA TYR A 699 -27.39 10.06 16.10
C TYR A 699 -26.33 9.43 15.21
N HIS A 700 -25.32 10.22 14.87
CA HIS A 700 -24.19 9.81 14.04
C HIS A 700 -22.90 10.51 14.54
N TRP A 701 -21.73 10.16 14.00
CA TRP A 701 -20.44 10.63 14.50
C TRP A 701 -19.67 11.39 13.42
N SER A 702 -19.87 12.71 13.34
CA SER A 702 -19.40 13.66 12.31
C SER A 702 -20.39 13.96 11.19
N SER A 703 -20.12 14.94 10.34
CA SER A 703 -20.99 15.31 9.21
C SER A 703 -21.02 14.28 8.06
N ALA A 704 -20.29 13.16 8.15
CA ALA A 704 -20.13 12.22 7.04
C ALA A 704 -21.47 11.60 6.59
N GLU A 705 -22.29 11.12 7.52
CA GLU A 705 -23.57 10.45 7.22
C GLU A 705 -24.58 11.39 6.55
N PRO A 706 -24.87 12.61 7.08
CA PRO A 706 -25.76 13.54 6.40
C PRO A 706 -25.22 14.00 5.04
N ILE A 707 -23.90 14.14 4.86
CA ILE A 707 -23.32 14.44 3.54
C ILE A 707 -23.56 13.28 2.57
N ALA A 708 -23.29 12.04 2.98
CA ALA A 708 -23.51 10.86 2.15
C ALA A 708 -25.01 10.72 1.78
N TYR A 709 -25.91 10.92 2.74
CA TYR A 709 -27.35 10.90 2.50
C TYR A 709 -27.82 11.97 1.51
N ASN A 710 -27.32 13.20 1.65
CA ASN A 710 -27.67 14.29 0.73
C ASN A 710 -27.12 14.04 -0.68
N ASN A 711 -25.90 13.49 -0.79
CA ASN A 711 -25.34 13.08 -2.08
C ASN A 711 -26.20 11.99 -2.74
N PHE A 712 -26.66 10.98 -1.98
CA PHE A 712 -27.60 9.98 -2.47
C PHE A 712 -28.89 10.62 -3.01
N LYS A 713 -29.51 11.53 -2.26
CA LYS A 713 -30.74 12.22 -2.69
C LYS A 713 -30.54 13.06 -3.94
N ASN A 714 -29.43 13.79 -4.03
CA ASN A 714 -29.11 14.63 -5.18
C ASN A 714 -28.92 13.80 -6.46
N ARG A 715 -28.31 12.60 -6.35
CA ARG A 715 -28.20 11.67 -7.48
C ARG A 715 -29.52 11.01 -7.87
N ASN A 716 -30.46 10.92 -6.93
CA ASN A 716 -31.71 10.18 -7.06
C ASN A 716 -32.94 11.09 -6.93
N ILE A 717 -32.97 12.21 -7.66
CA ILE A 717 -34.02 13.24 -7.49
C ILE A 717 -35.45 12.72 -7.75
N ASN A 718 -35.59 11.68 -8.58
CA ASN A 718 -36.87 11.05 -8.89
C ASN A 718 -37.29 9.97 -7.88
N PHE A 719 -36.38 9.55 -6.99
CA PHE A 719 -36.67 8.57 -5.95
C PHE A 719 -37.43 9.25 -4.80
N LYS A 720 -38.74 8.98 -4.71
CA LYS A 720 -39.58 9.51 -3.64
C LYS A 720 -39.47 8.63 -2.40
N ILE A 721 -38.83 9.17 -1.36
CA ILE A 721 -38.77 8.59 -0.02
C ILE A 721 -39.47 9.54 0.95
N ASN A 722 -40.29 9.01 1.87
CA ASN A 722 -40.87 9.84 2.93
C ASN A 722 -39.87 9.94 4.09
N ASP A 723 -38.97 10.91 4.03
CA ASP A 723 -37.89 11.16 5.00
C ASP A 723 -38.10 12.46 5.80
N SER A 724 -39.23 13.15 5.60
CA SER A 724 -39.56 14.44 6.25
C SER A 724 -39.51 14.43 7.79
N HIS A 725 -39.59 13.25 8.39
CA HIS A 725 -39.58 13.01 9.83
C HIS A 725 -38.22 12.55 10.36
N TYR A 726 -37.16 12.60 9.53
CA TYR A 726 -35.80 12.25 9.90
C TYR A 726 -35.06 13.49 10.42
N LEU A 727 -34.47 13.36 11.61
CA LEU A 727 -33.61 14.37 12.22
C LEU A 727 -32.22 13.79 12.44
N PHE A 728 -31.20 14.38 11.82
CA PHE A 728 -29.80 14.00 12.03
C PHE A 728 -29.19 14.86 13.15
N TYR A 729 -28.46 14.22 14.06
CA TYR A 729 -27.79 14.87 15.17
C TYR A 729 -26.36 14.35 15.33
N ASP A 730 -25.38 15.24 15.15
CA ASP A 730 -23.97 14.92 15.26
C ASP A 730 -23.54 14.86 16.74
N LEU A 731 -23.30 13.65 17.24
CA LEU A 731 -22.85 13.45 18.61
C LEU A 731 -21.40 13.89 18.82
N ASN A 732 -20.56 13.84 17.78
CA ASN A 732 -19.16 14.27 17.85
C ASN A 732 -19.05 15.78 18.12
N LYS A 733 -19.98 16.57 17.56
CA LYS A 733 -20.08 18.01 17.81
C LYS A 733 -20.20 18.33 19.31
N VAL A 734 -20.89 17.49 20.10
CA VAL A 734 -21.00 17.66 21.55
C VAL A 734 -19.64 17.52 22.22
N PHE A 735 -18.86 16.50 21.85
CA PHE A 735 -17.53 16.25 22.38
C PHE A 735 -16.55 17.39 22.05
N ILE A 736 -16.58 17.92 20.84
CA ILE A 736 -15.67 19.00 20.42
C ILE A 736 -16.10 20.35 21.01
N SER A 737 -17.41 20.60 21.12
CA SER A 737 -17.93 21.91 21.53
C SER A 737 -17.90 22.12 23.04
N GLU A 738 -18.08 21.08 23.85
CA GLU A 738 -17.94 21.11 25.32
C GLU A 738 -16.52 20.78 25.84
N PRO A 739 -15.54 20.58 24.94
CA PRO A 739 -14.41 19.65 25.13
C PRO A 739 -14.61 18.50 26.14
N ILE A 740 -15.31 17.43 25.74
CA ILE A 740 -15.43 16.21 26.55
C ILE A 740 -14.16 15.34 26.38
N VAL A 741 -13.18 15.55 27.24
CA VAL A 741 -11.88 14.85 27.20
C VAL A 741 -11.88 13.62 28.11
N ILE A 742 -11.26 12.53 27.65
CA ILE A 742 -11.27 11.23 28.33
C ILE A 742 -9.84 10.71 28.46
N LYS A 743 -9.50 10.17 29.63
CA LYS A 743 -8.22 9.53 29.91
C LYS A 743 -8.00 8.34 28.97
N GLY A 744 -6.89 8.36 28.24
CA GLY A 744 -6.55 7.40 27.19
C GLY A 744 -6.99 7.84 25.79
N ALA A 745 -7.66 8.98 25.63
CA ALA A 745 -8.05 9.55 24.34
C ALA A 745 -7.30 10.85 24.07
N LEU A 746 -6.57 10.91 22.95
CA LEU A 746 -5.87 12.12 22.49
C LEU A 746 -6.57 12.85 21.34
N ASN A 747 -7.69 12.31 20.85
CA ASN A 747 -8.53 12.92 19.82
C ASN A 747 -9.99 12.47 19.95
N PHE A 748 -10.87 13.10 19.18
CA PHE A 748 -12.33 12.89 19.25
C PHE A 748 -12.88 11.92 18.20
N SER A 749 -12.05 11.09 17.56
CA SER A 749 -12.60 10.04 16.67
C SER A 749 -13.41 9.03 17.49
N LEU A 750 -14.45 8.44 16.88
CA LEU A 750 -15.34 7.47 17.57
C LEU A 750 -14.51 6.34 18.18
N LYS A 751 -13.57 5.82 17.40
CA LYS A 751 -12.67 4.74 17.79
C LYS A 751 -11.79 5.08 18.99
N THR A 752 -11.21 6.27 19.02
CA THR A 752 -10.38 6.71 20.15
C THR A 752 -11.21 6.89 21.41
N ILE A 753 -12.35 7.56 21.31
CA ILE A 753 -13.25 7.82 22.44
C ILE A 753 -13.83 6.53 23.01
N ALA A 754 -14.40 5.67 22.16
CA ALA A 754 -14.97 4.39 22.57
C ALA A 754 -13.91 3.47 23.19
N LYS A 755 -12.71 3.36 22.60
CA LYS A 755 -11.62 2.55 23.20
C LYS A 755 -11.21 3.08 24.57
N ALA A 756 -11.09 4.39 24.72
CA ALA A 756 -10.74 4.98 26.01
C ALA A 756 -11.82 4.68 27.07
N LEU A 757 -13.10 4.83 26.74
CA LEU A 757 -14.20 4.49 27.66
C LEU A 757 -14.26 2.99 27.97
N TYR A 758 -14.05 2.14 26.98
CA TYR A 758 -14.00 0.68 27.14
C TYR A 758 -12.86 0.24 28.06
N ASN A 759 -11.65 0.77 27.83
CA ASN A 759 -10.48 0.48 28.66
C ASN A 759 -10.65 0.93 30.11
N ASN A 760 -11.42 2.01 30.33
CA ASN A 760 -11.82 2.48 31.66
C ASN A 760 -13.10 1.82 32.19
N LYS A 761 -13.63 0.78 31.52
CA LYS A 761 -14.82 0.00 31.91
C LYS A 761 -16.11 0.83 32.02
N LEU A 762 -16.21 1.93 31.26
CA LEU A 762 -17.38 2.82 31.24
C LEU A 762 -18.41 2.43 30.17
N ILE A 763 -17.98 1.68 29.16
CA ILE A 763 -18.82 1.06 28.14
C ILE A 763 -18.39 -0.40 27.94
N ASN A 764 -19.21 -1.21 27.29
CA ASN A 764 -19.02 -2.67 27.22
C ASN A 764 -18.52 -3.14 25.85
N SER A 765 -18.72 -2.35 24.82
CA SER A 765 -18.45 -2.73 23.43
C SER A 765 -17.16 -2.08 22.91
N SER A 766 -16.41 -2.82 22.10
CA SER A 766 -15.22 -2.35 21.38
C SER A 766 -14.98 -3.27 20.18
N TRP A 767 -14.27 -2.78 19.17
CA TRP A 767 -13.97 -3.55 17.96
C TRP A 767 -13.07 -4.75 18.26
N ASN A 768 -13.36 -5.87 17.58
CA ASN A 768 -12.48 -7.03 17.57
C ASN A 768 -11.19 -6.71 16.79
N LEU A 769 -10.06 -6.68 17.50
CA LEU A 769 -8.75 -6.37 16.90
C LEU A 769 -8.28 -7.44 15.89
N ASN A 770 -8.86 -8.64 15.93
CA ASN A 770 -8.54 -9.75 15.03
C ASN A 770 -9.37 -9.74 13.73
N SER A 771 -10.33 -8.81 13.60
CA SER A 771 -11.16 -8.67 12.40
C SER A 771 -10.38 -8.01 11.25
N PRO A 772 -10.44 -8.57 10.02
CA PRO A 772 -9.83 -7.96 8.83
C PRO A 772 -10.40 -6.57 8.50
N CYS A 773 -11.63 -6.30 8.95
CA CYS A 773 -12.27 -5.00 8.86
C CYS A 773 -12.04 -4.23 10.18
N SER A 774 -11.09 -3.30 10.16
CA SER A 774 -10.65 -2.56 11.35
C SER A 774 -10.89 -1.05 11.26
N ASN A 775 -11.30 -0.54 10.09
CA ASN A 775 -11.70 0.85 9.82
C ASN A 775 -12.54 0.93 8.53
N GLY A 776 -13.21 2.06 8.30
CA GLY A 776 -14.04 2.28 7.11
C GLY A 776 -13.29 2.12 5.77
N LEU A 777 -12.00 2.44 5.71
CA LEU A 777 -11.20 2.20 4.49
C LEU A 777 -11.09 0.70 4.18
N SER A 778 -10.82 -0.14 5.19
CA SER A 778 -10.82 -1.60 5.06
C SER A 778 -12.19 -2.14 4.64
N ALA A 779 -13.28 -1.62 5.21
CA ALA A 779 -14.65 -1.99 4.84
C ALA A 779 -14.91 -1.72 3.36
N LEU A 780 -14.56 -0.52 2.87
CA LEU A 780 -14.70 -0.12 1.48
C LEU A 780 -13.96 -1.07 0.53
N ILE A 781 -12.68 -1.37 0.79
CA ILE A 781 -11.85 -2.22 -0.08
C ILE A 781 -12.42 -3.64 -0.15
N LEU A 782 -12.73 -4.20 1.02
CA LEU A 782 -13.25 -5.55 1.18
C LEU A 782 -14.59 -5.71 0.45
N ALA A 783 -15.49 -4.74 0.63
CA ALA A 783 -16.76 -4.71 -0.07
C ALA A 783 -16.56 -4.57 -1.59
N ASN A 784 -15.72 -3.63 -2.04
CA ASN A 784 -15.51 -3.36 -3.46
C ASN A 784 -15.03 -4.61 -4.20
N LYS A 785 -14.03 -5.31 -3.64
CA LYS A 785 -13.52 -6.58 -4.17
C LYS A 785 -14.60 -7.66 -4.19
N LEU A 786 -15.34 -7.81 -3.09
CA LEU A 786 -16.38 -8.83 -2.99
C LEU A 786 -17.46 -8.66 -4.06
N TYR A 787 -17.90 -7.43 -4.29
CA TYR A 787 -18.86 -7.11 -5.34
C TYR A 787 -18.32 -7.38 -6.75
N ASP A 788 -17.04 -7.08 -7.03
CA ASP A 788 -16.42 -7.37 -8.33
C ASP A 788 -16.29 -8.87 -8.59
N ASP A 789 -15.87 -9.64 -7.58
CA ASP A 789 -15.74 -11.10 -7.66
C ASP A 789 -17.10 -11.75 -7.96
N ILE A 790 -18.19 -11.29 -7.32
CA ILE A 790 -19.55 -11.78 -7.56
C ILE A 790 -20.02 -11.46 -8.99
N ASN A 791 -19.81 -10.23 -9.46
CA ASN A 791 -20.19 -9.82 -10.82
C ASN A 791 -19.45 -10.65 -11.90
N ASN A 792 -18.17 -10.93 -11.68
CA ASN A 792 -17.36 -11.73 -12.63
C ASN A 792 -17.80 -13.21 -12.68
N LEU A 793 -18.22 -13.79 -11.55
CA LEU A 793 -18.76 -15.15 -11.50
C LEU A 793 -20.12 -15.27 -12.21
N GLU A 794 -20.96 -14.24 -12.13
CA GLU A 794 -22.24 -14.20 -12.85
C GLU A 794 -22.05 -14.24 -14.39
N ALA A 795 -21.01 -13.58 -14.90
CA ALA A 795 -20.69 -13.56 -16.33
C ALA A 795 -20.23 -14.93 -16.88
N HIS A 796 -19.69 -15.81 -16.02
CA HIS A 796 -19.08 -17.07 -16.44
C HIS A 796 -19.92 -18.33 -16.16
N ILE A 797 -20.83 -18.32 -15.17
CA ILE A 797 -21.45 -19.57 -14.68
C ILE A 797 -22.98 -19.61 -14.80
N GLY A 798 -23.65 -18.49 -15.10
CA GLY A 798 -25.10 -18.50 -15.32
C GLY A 798 -25.90 -18.91 -14.07
N LYS A 799 -26.43 -17.90 -13.35
CA LYS A 799 -27.53 -18.02 -12.36
C LYS A 799 -27.30 -18.96 -11.17
N ASN A 800 -26.33 -18.66 -10.32
CA ASN A 800 -26.48 -18.90 -8.88
C ASN A 800 -25.89 -17.72 -8.10
N LYS A 801 -26.75 -16.77 -7.72
CA LYS A 801 -26.38 -15.66 -6.83
C LYS A 801 -25.98 -16.23 -5.47
N GLU A 802 -24.68 -16.35 -5.22
CA GLU A 802 -24.23 -16.48 -3.83
C GLU A 802 -24.67 -15.21 -3.09
N ASN A 803 -25.50 -15.40 -2.06
CA ASN A 803 -26.07 -14.30 -1.30
C ASN A 803 -24.92 -13.55 -0.59
N ILE A 804 -24.71 -12.26 -0.93
CA ILE A 804 -23.63 -11.44 -0.36
C ILE A 804 -23.63 -11.41 1.17
N PHE A 805 -24.80 -11.54 1.79
CA PHE A 805 -24.97 -11.60 3.25
C PHE A 805 -24.34 -12.86 3.88
N LYS A 806 -24.09 -13.92 3.11
CA LYS A 806 -23.50 -15.17 3.60
C LYS A 806 -21.98 -15.16 3.56
N GLN A 807 -21.38 -14.21 2.83
CA GLN A 807 -19.94 -14.12 2.63
C GLN A 807 -19.24 -13.76 3.95
N PRO A 808 -18.19 -14.50 4.38
CA PRO A 808 -17.48 -14.24 5.63
C PRO A 808 -16.98 -12.78 5.76
N ILE A 809 -16.40 -12.25 4.69
CA ILE A 809 -15.91 -10.86 4.63
C ILE A 809 -17.05 -9.86 4.89
N MET A 810 -18.23 -10.07 4.27
CA MET A 810 -19.37 -9.18 4.49
C MET A 810 -19.88 -9.26 5.94
N LYS A 811 -19.81 -10.43 6.59
CA LYS A 811 -20.15 -10.55 8.02
C LYS A 811 -19.20 -9.76 8.91
N ASP A 812 -17.91 -9.73 8.59
CA ASP A 812 -16.94 -8.92 9.32
C ASP A 812 -17.21 -7.42 9.16
N ILE A 813 -17.62 -6.97 7.96
CA ILE A 813 -18.03 -5.59 7.70
C ILE A 813 -19.32 -5.24 8.47
N ILE A 814 -20.33 -6.12 8.44
CA ILE A 814 -21.57 -5.93 9.20
C ILE A 814 -21.28 -5.81 10.70
N TYR A 815 -20.41 -6.66 11.23
CA TYR A 815 -20.02 -6.61 12.64
C TYR A 815 -19.30 -5.30 12.98
N TYR A 816 -18.39 -4.84 12.12
CA TYR A 816 -17.72 -3.55 12.28
C TYR A 816 -18.73 -2.39 12.37
N ASN A 817 -19.67 -2.33 11.41
CA ASN A 817 -20.72 -1.31 11.35
C ASN A 817 -21.73 -1.42 12.51
N GLU A 818 -22.03 -2.64 13.00
CA GLU A 818 -22.80 -2.85 14.23
C GLU A 818 -22.10 -2.25 15.44
N ILE A 819 -20.79 -2.50 15.59
CA ILE A 819 -20.01 -1.96 16.69
C ILE A 819 -20.01 -0.42 16.63
N ASP A 820 -19.84 0.20 15.46
CA ASP A 820 -19.90 1.66 15.30
C ASP A 820 -21.22 2.23 15.84
N CYS A 821 -22.35 1.64 15.44
CA CYS A 821 -23.68 2.01 15.98
C CYS A 821 -23.79 1.76 17.49
N LYS A 822 -23.29 0.62 17.96
CA LYS A 822 -23.40 0.17 19.34
C LYS A 822 -22.63 1.06 20.30
N VAL A 823 -21.38 1.38 19.98
CA VAL A 823 -20.55 2.23 20.84
C VAL A 823 -21.11 3.65 20.89
N MET A 824 -21.68 4.17 19.80
CA MET A 824 -22.37 5.47 19.82
C MET A 824 -23.53 5.47 20.83
N TRP A 825 -24.33 4.39 20.87
CA TRP A 825 -25.40 4.24 21.86
C TRP A 825 -24.88 4.14 23.30
N GLU A 826 -23.84 3.35 23.54
CA GLU A 826 -23.24 3.22 24.87
C GLU A 826 -22.64 4.54 25.35
N ILE A 827 -21.90 5.25 24.48
CA ILE A 827 -21.35 6.57 24.74
C ILE A 827 -22.47 7.55 25.08
N HIS A 828 -23.51 7.61 24.24
CA HIS A 828 -24.61 8.54 24.42
C HIS A 828 -25.33 8.31 25.75
N ASN A 829 -25.64 7.05 26.09
CA ASN A 829 -26.25 6.72 27.38
C ASN A 829 -25.34 7.07 28.57
N TYR A 830 -24.04 6.82 28.44
CA TYR A 830 -23.09 7.16 29.50
C TYR A 830 -23.09 8.66 29.80
N ILE A 831 -23.02 9.51 28.76
CA ILE A 831 -23.01 10.97 28.95
C ILE A 831 -24.36 11.53 29.40
N LYS A 832 -25.49 10.83 29.15
CA LYS A 832 -26.80 11.16 29.72
C LYS A 832 -26.84 10.96 31.24
N LEU A 833 -26.17 9.93 31.74
CA LEU A 833 -26.14 9.56 33.17
C LEU A 833 -25.22 10.46 34.00
N LYS A 834 -24.21 11.10 33.38
CA LYS A 834 -23.38 12.15 33.99
C LYS A 834 -24.22 13.43 34.17
N LEU A 835 -24.98 13.45 35.26
CA LEU A 835 -25.67 14.62 35.82
C LEU A 835 -24.80 15.25 36.90
#